data_AF-A0A9W9VT38-F1
#
_entry.id   AF-A0A9W9VT38-F1
#
_cell.length_a   1.000
_cell.length_b   1.000
_cell.length_c   1.000
_cell.angle_alpha   90.00
_cell.angle_beta   90.00
_cell.angle_gamma   90.00
#
_symmetry.space_group_name_H-M   'P 1'
#
loop_
_entity.id
_entity.type
_entity.pdbx_description
1 polymer ?
#
loop_
_entity_poly.entity_id
_entity_poly.type
_entity_poly.pdbx_seq_one_letter_code
_entity_poly.pdbx_strand_id
1 'polypeptide(L)'
;MAATPFQSPACKTCKKRRIKCDLQKPKCHRCVKRGLECPGYNRIEPFVVFTPNRPYKAKALAKHRDSDTPTLPDAIASGPMFRIQLYSSFLVVYFPTSVDDAWHSVVTSWPTQPVSTDLFQKSLTAWACISLGTSKCDQGLLLYGIRLYNQAIPIMSNMMRRDPYHDDIIYSLIIWTELESHYFSDGLDAWVAHWRAFKTLLKYQHQRPYPTNETMRYIFNPFQKVITILAIMTDGISPEQHNEIVCSSETSSPLDDLLRFSASSAMLFNVLRTNPSAHSSCSLLLESCIAQRESMRTWYIWRQADIGEVFPCNADDQTSNRDLPPTDDLFGPASQFLSLDSARIHIMFFNAMRLVHILMPQAITLVSSHAPEYIPDEDNFVLEGFYADQIARSIAFCLGVKNRACLAHLSILLLGQISQTYIKMQSSERIAWCQDVLTIISHLGFSSASHRKTIMLEEWNRAKMSRASPRADRNEGFGIDSLQSTQGRVVSLVPHSDEKKPVDPSVSEANSDPLKGQYPPPTDEESRTLRKVAATIPLASLSLCLVEFAERTSYYGARTVFANFIEFPLPKRGNGAGAPPRGTQKTAGALGMGLQASSALSLLFSFLAYVIPILGGWWADVRIGRYKAIMVGVFLCGLAHIVQLVGAIPSVLQKGASHAAPPFIIGLLLLAFGSGIFKPNIAPTVLDQNRHRLPYTKQLESGEKVIADPELTGTRTMLIFYGFINVAIIYFMLPLLLLGMYTRTYKQPPSGAADFIQAISIIKTVLVQSRFRIWRKDFWDFARSHHLESKGVSIKWTDDAVSNVSRTMTACDIFWFFPIYYLCGGIGSVQANQGAAMITNGVPNDVLDNFNALTLMVAVPTLTFGIYPFMNRRKIQFGPVSRMTFGFILSTLGGICGTIVQRQVYKQSPSPHHHSWCVERMLCNVTAYEVAYSRSPKSIRSTVTASFLFMSALSSALGEILIPVTKDPWLIWIWAAPAIALFLQTIIFWYRFRHINNEIYVTTTADVTEEKAKDGTSV
;
A
#
# COMPACT_ATOMS: atom_id res chain seq x y z
N MET A 1 28.44 -22.16 4.41
CA MET A 1 28.16 -23.60 4.20
C MET A 1 28.79 -24.42 5.31
N ALA A 2 28.06 -25.35 5.94
CA ALA A 2 28.70 -26.38 6.77
C ALA A 2 29.23 -27.50 5.87
N ALA A 3 30.43 -28.02 6.13
CA ALA A 3 31.01 -29.08 5.31
C ALA A 3 30.17 -30.37 5.41
N THR A 4 29.81 -30.95 4.27
CA THR A 4 29.19 -32.28 4.24
C THR A 4 30.17 -33.32 4.79
N PRO A 5 29.72 -34.26 5.65
CA PRO A 5 30.63 -35.24 6.24
C PRO A 5 31.29 -36.08 5.16
N PHE A 6 32.62 -36.10 5.14
CA PHE A 6 33.43 -36.56 4.02
C PHE A 6 33.26 -38.07 3.76
N GLN A 7 32.29 -38.42 2.91
CA GLN A 7 32.02 -39.82 2.59
C GLN A 7 33.18 -40.44 1.80
N SER A 8 33.67 -41.57 2.26
CA SER A 8 34.74 -42.33 1.59
C SER A 8 34.40 -42.57 0.10
N PRO A 9 35.36 -42.39 -0.83
CA PRO A 9 35.13 -42.62 -2.26
C PRO A 9 34.99 -44.10 -2.65
N ALA A 10 35.14 -45.05 -1.70
CA ALA A 10 35.05 -46.48 -1.97
C ALA A 10 33.70 -46.94 -2.57
N CYS A 11 33.73 -47.97 -3.41
CA CYS A 11 32.53 -48.61 -3.96
C CYS A 11 31.68 -49.26 -2.86
N LYS A 12 30.37 -49.46 -3.13
CA LYS A 12 29.43 -50.03 -2.14
C LYS A 12 29.87 -51.40 -1.62
N THR A 13 30.41 -52.28 -2.48
CA THR A 13 30.89 -53.62 -2.10
C THR A 13 32.07 -53.56 -1.12
N CYS A 14 33.06 -52.68 -1.36
CA CYS A 14 34.18 -52.50 -0.43
C CYS A 14 33.77 -51.80 0.88
N LYS A 15 32.84 -50.83 0.81
CA LYS A 15 32.23 -50.18 2.00
C LYS A 15 31.52 -51.19 2.91
N LYS A 16 30.61 -52.00 2.36
CA LYS A 16 29.87 -53.03 3.12
C LYS A 16 30.81 -54.04 3.77
N ARG A 17 31.95 -54.34 3.13
CA ARG A 17 33.01 -55.22 3.63
C ARG A 17 34.07 -54.53 4.51
N ARG A 18 33.93 -53.22 4.79
CA ARG A 18 34.85 -52.38 5.58
C ARG A 18 36.33 -52.45 5.14
N ILE A 19 36.60 -52.65 3.85
CA ILE A 19 37.97 -52.71 3.29
C ILE A 19 38.30 -51.48 2.44
N LYS A 20 39.56 -51.01 2.50
CA LYS A 20 40.05 -49.94 1.61
C LYS A 20 39.90 -50.37 0.15
N CYS A 21 39.27 -49.51 -0.65
CA CYS A 21 39.04 -49.71 -2.07
C CYS A 21 40.19 -49.12 -2.90
N ASP A 22 40.47 -49.74 -4.05
CA ASP A 22 41.51 -49.34 -5.02
C ASP A 22 41.08 -48.20 -5.97
N LEU A 23 39.78 -47.88 -6.03
CA LEU A 23 39.18 -46.77 -6.76
C LEU A 23 39.32 -46.80 -8.29
N GLN A 24 39.83 -47.90 -8.89
CA GLN A 24 39.87 -48.06 -10.33
C GLN A 24 38.45 -48.06 -10.94
N LYS A 25 38.26 -47.30 -12.02
CA LYS A 25 37.02 -47.23 -12.81
C LYS A 25 37.14 -48.16 -14.03
N PRO A 26 36.04 -48.78 -14.51
CA PRO A 26 34.67 -48.66 -14.01
C PRO A 26 34.37 -49.55 -12.77
N LYS A 27 35.06 -50.68 -12.60
CA LYS A 27 34.85 -51.65 -11.51
C LYS A 27 36.14 -51.82 -10.69
N CYS A 28 36.02 -51.98 -9.36
CA CYS A 28 37.17 -52.09 -8.46
C CYS A 28 37.92 -53.42 -8.63
N HIS A 29 39.25 -53.39 -8.76
CA HIS A 29 40.05 -54.61 -8.96
C HIS A 29 39.99 -55.54 -7.74
N ARG A 30 39.86 -54.98 -6.52
CA ARG A 30 39.68 -55.75 -5.27
C ARG A 30 38.31 -56.44 -5.16
N CYS A 31 37.38 -56.08 -6.05
CA CYS A 31 36.07 -56.71 -6.25
C CYS A 31 36.21 -57.83 -7.29
N VAL A 32 36.71 -57.48 -8.49
CA VAL A 32 36.89 -58.38 -9.64
C VAL A 32 37.80 -59.58 -9.30
N LYS A 33 38.94 -59.37 -8.64
CA LYS A 33 39.87 -60.45 -8.21
C LYS A 33 39.27 -61.45 -7.21
N ARG A 34 38.04 -61.21 -6.73
CA ARG A 34 37.29 -62.11 -5.84
C ARG A 34 35.97 -62.61 -6.45
N GLY A 35 35.77 -62.43 -7.76
CA GLY A 35 34.52 -62.82 -8.44
C GLY A 35 33.28 -62.05 -7.99
N LEU A 36 33.46 -60.91 -7.31
CA LEU A 36 32.35 -60.13 -6.73
C LEU A 36 32.03 -58.93 -7.60
N GLU A 37 30.74 -58.76 -7.89
CA GLU A 37 30.29 -57.61 -8.66
C GLU A 37 30.54 -56.27 -7.93
N CYS A 38 30.99 -55.28 -8.70
CA CYS A 38 31.23 -53.92 -8.27
C CYS A 38 30.17 -52.99 -8.89
N PRO A 39 29.21 -52.46 -8.11
CA PRO A 39 28.15 -51.56 -8.58
C PRO A 39 28.64 -50.11 -8.71
N GLY A 40 29.81 -49.92 -9.34
CA GLY A 40 30.46 -48.63 -9.52
C GLY A 40 30.72 -47.83 -8.23
N TYR A 41 30.73 -46.49 -8.39
CA TYR A 41 31.09 -45.52 -7.35
C TYR A 41 29.99 -44.48 -7.11
N ASN A 42 28.76 -44.76 -7.54
CA ASN A 42 27.67 -43.79 -7.59
C ASN A 42 27.38 -43.20 -6.20
N ARG A 43 27.49 -41.87 -6.11
CA ARG A 43 26.97 -41.09 -4.99
C ARG A 43 25.44 -41.12 -5.08
N ILE A 44 24.78 -41.55 -4.03
CA ILE A 44 23.37 -41.22 -3.79
C ILE A 44 23.43 -40.11 -2.75
N GLU A 45 22.87 -38.95 -3.07
CA GLU A 45 22.68 -37.90 -2.08
C GLU A 45 21.54 -38.32 -1.15
N PRO A 46 21.76 -38.45 0.16
CA PRO A 46 20.73 -38.95 1.06
C PRO A 46 19.68 -37.87 1.32
N PHE A 47 18.44 -38.15 0.95
CA PHE A 47 17.29 -37.29 1.26
C PHE A 47 17.08 -37.23 2.78
N VAL A 48 17.37 -36.09 3.42
CA VAL A 48 17.35 -35.95 4.89
C VAL A 48 15.95 -35.57 5.37
N VAL A 49 15.15 -36.57 5.73
CA VAL A 49 13.87 -36.36 6.41
C VAL A 49 14.11 -35.88 7.84
N PHE A 50 13.88 -34.59 8.10
CA PHE A 50 14.00 -33.99 9.43
C PHE A 50 12.85 -34.44 10.35
N THR A 51 13.08 -35.48 11.15
CA THR A 51 12.13 -35.93 12.18
C THR A 51 12.30 -35.10 13.48
N PRO A 52 11.27 -34.34 13.93
CA PRO A 52 11.45 -33.28 14.91
C PRO A 52 11.35 -33.77 16.38
N ASN A 53 12.15 -34.76 16.78
CA ASN A 53 12.04 -35.45 18.08
C ASN A 53 13.18 -35.21 19.09
N ARG A 54 13.93 -34.09 18.97
CA ARG A 54 14.77 -33.55 20.07
C ARG A 54 14.74 -32.02 20.10
N PRO A 55 14.51 -31.37 21.26
CA PRO A 55 14.55 -29.92 21.39
C PRO A 55 16.01 -29.42 21.45
N TYR A 56 16.53 -28.89 20.34
CA TYR A 56 17.88 -28.33 20.29
C TYR A 56 17.91 -26.82 20.55
N LYS A 57 18.89 -26.34 21.32
CA LYS A 57 18.96 -24.94 21.80
C LYS A 57 19.27 -23.97 20.65
N ALA A 58 18.34 -23.05 20.36
CA ALA A 58 18.42 -22.09 19.26
C ALA A 58 19.42 -20.93 19.52
N LYS A 59 20.72 -21.22 19.62
CA LYS A 59 21.78 -20.21 19.88
C LYS A 59 23.02 -20.28 18.98
N ALA A 60 23.05 -21.15 17.96
CA ALA A 60 24.27 -21.43 17.19
C ALA A 60 24.24 -21.06 15.68
N LEU A 61 23.09 -20.69 15.11
CA LEU A 61 22.93 -20.52 13.65
C LEU A 61 23.11 -19.09 13.11
N ALA A 62 23.22 -18.09 13.98
CA ALA A 62 23.24 -16.66 13.60
C ALA A 62 24.61 -16.12 13.13
N LYS A 63 25.50 -16.95 12.58
CA LYS A 63 26.90 -16.54 12.29
C LYS A 63 27.48 -16.95 10.93
N HIS A 64 26.68 -17.47 10.00
CA HIS A 64 27.03 -17.42 8.57
C HIS A 64 26.24 -16.29 7.91
N ARG A 65 26.98 -15.25 7.52
CA ARG A 65 26.50 -14.09 6.77
C ARG A 65 26.79 -14.38 5.30
N ASP A 66 25.80 -14.82 4.55
CA ASP A 66 25.94 -14.97 3.10
C ASP A 66 26.06 -13.55 2.50
N SER A 67 27.23 -13.22 1.95
CA SER A 67 27.62 -11.86 1.58
C SER A 67 27.07 -11.39 0.22
N ASP A 68 26.75 -12.33 -0.67
CA ASP A 68 26.70 -12.08 -2.11
C ASP A 68 25.34 -12.39 -2.76
N THR A 69 24.24 -12.40 -1.99
CA THR A 69 22.89 -12.27 -2.57
C THR A 69 22.36 -10.85 -2.35
N PRO A 70 21.78 -10.19 -3.38
CA PRO A 70 21.22 -8.84 -3.23
C PRO A 70 19.95 -8.88 -2.39
N THR A 71 20.11 -8.70 -1.08
CA THR A 71 18.98 -8.58 -0.13
C THR A 71 18.43 -7.16 -0.14
N LEU A 72 17.12 -7.01 -0.28
CA LEU A 72 16.45 -5.81 0.24
C LEU A 72 16.82 -5.66 1.73
N PRO A 73 17.23 -4.46 2.20
CA PRO A 73 17.48 -4.23 3.62
C PRO A 73 16.26 -4.58 4.48
N ASP A 74 16.46 -5.31 5.58
CA ASP A 74 15.36 -5.74 6.48
C ASP A 74 14.53 -4.55 7.01
N ALA A 75 15.13 -3.37 7.12
CA ALA A 75 14.48 -2.11 7.50
C ALA A 75 13.46 -1.59 6.45
N ILE A 76 13.57 -2.01 5.19
CA ILE A 76 12.59 -1.72 4.13
C ILE A 76 11.55 -2.85 4.08
N ALA A 77 12.00 -4.10 4.15
CA ALA A 77 11.18 -5.27 3.86
C ALA A 77 10.19 -5.70 4.98
N SER A 78 10.32 -5.13 6.18
CA SER A 78 9.53 -5.51 7.37
C SER A 78 8.28 -4.65 7.64
N GLY A 79 8.15 -3.47 7.04
CA GLY A 79 7.06 -2.53 7.32
C GLY A 79 5.70 -2.95 6.72
N PRO A 80 4.58 -2.91 7.46
CA PRO A 80 3.24 -3.22 6.91
C PRO A 80 2.86 -2.34 5.72
N MET A 81 3.21 -1.05 5.76
CA MET A 81 2.93 -0.11 4.65
C MET A 81 3.66 -0.52 3.36
N PHE A 82 4.92 -0.98 3.45
CA PHE A 82 5.67 -1.50 2.30
C PHE A 82 5.00 -2.74 1.70
N ARG A 83 4.48 -3.66 2.54
CA ARG A 83 3.73 -4.85 2.07
C ARG A 83 2.45 -4.45 1.34
N ILE A 84 1.69 -3.49 1.88
CA ILE A 84 0.48 -2.96 1.24
C ILE A 84 0.81 -2.27 -0.09
N GLN A 85 1.86 -1.44 -0.15
CA GLN A 85 2.29 -0.76 -1.38
C GLN A 85 2.78 -1.74 -2.45
N LEU A 86 3.56 -2.76 -2.07
CA LEU A 86 4.01 -3.84 -2.94
C LEU A 86 2.81 -4.62 -3.49
N TYR A 87 1.85 -4.99 -2.63
CA TYR A 87 0.66 -5.72 -3.04
C TYR A 87 -0.25 -4.88 -3.96
N SER A 88 -0.42 -3.58 -3.67
CA SER A 88 -1.11 -2.64 -4.56
C SER A 88 -0.42 -2.50 -5.92
N SER A 89 0.91 -2.62 -5.97
CA SER A 89 1.67 -2.61 -7.22
C SER A 89 1.47 -3.89 -8.03
N PHE A 90 1.38 -5.04 -7.34
CA PHE A 90 1.02 -6.34 -7.94
C PHE A 90 -0.41 -6.31 -8.54
N LEU A 91 -1.40 -5.82 -7.78
CA LEU A 91 -2.79 -5.73 -8.23
C LEU A 91 -2.93 -4.97 -9.56
N VAL A 92 -2.24 -3.82 -9.69
CA VAL A 92 -2.28 -2.97 -10.91
C VAL A 92 -1.57 -3.60 -12.12
N VAL A 93 -0.66 -4.56 -11.90
CA VAL A 93 -0.01 -5.33 -12.97
C VAL A 93 -0.86 -6.54 -13.38
N TYR A 94 -1.50 -7.21 -12.40
CA TYR A 94 -2.25 -8.44 -12.62
C TYR A 94 -3.67 -8.19 -13.17
N PHE A 95 -4.44 -7.31 -12.53
CA PHE A 95 -5.85 -7.04 -12.83
C PHE A 95 -6.06 -5.76 -13.68
N PRO A 96 -7.12 -5.70 -14.52
CA PRO A 96 -7.54 -4.48 -15.19
C PRO A 96 -7.93 -3.34 -14.23
N THR A 97 -8.07 -2.13 -14.77
CA THR A 97 -8.45 -0.92 -14.00
C THR A 97 -9.96 -0.78 -13.76
N SER A 98 -10.77 -1.59 -14.43
CA SER A 98 -12.24 -1.61 -14.34
C SER A 98 -12.71 -3.06 -14.41
N VAL A 99 -12.89 -3.69 -13.26
CA VAL A 99 -13.21 -5.13 -13.15
C VAL A 99 -14.41 -5.32 -12.25
N ASP A 100 -15.46 -5.92 -12.81
CA ASP A 100 -16.58 -6.49 -12.07
C ASP A 100 -16.40 -8.02 -12.08
N ASP A 101 -15.51 -8.50 -11.20
CA ASP A 101 -15.11 -9.90 -11.06
C ASP A 101 -14.99 -10.23 -9.57
N ALA A 102 -15.72 -11.25 -9.13
CA ALA A 102 -15.70 -11.69 -7.74
C ALA A 102 -14.27 -12.05 -7.26
N TRP A 103 -13.41 -12.56 -8.14
CA TRP A 103 -12.02 -12.86 -7.80
C TRP A 103 -11.20 -11.58 -7.52
N HIS A 104 -11.40 -10.52 -8.31
CA HIS A 104 -10.76 -9.23 -8.07
C HIS A 104 -11.22 -8.62 -6.72
N SER A 105 -12.51 -8.65 -6.41
CA SER A 105 -13.05 -8.18 -5.12
C SER A 105 -12.53 -8.99 -3.92
N VAL A 106 -12.36 -10.31 -4.10
CA VAL A 106 -11.72 -11.19 -3.12
C VAL A 106 -10.25 -10.79 -2.88
N VAL A 107 -9.46 -10.76 -3.95
CA VAL A 107 -7.99 -10.62 -3.86
C VAL A 107 -7.60 -9.20 -3.39
N THR A 108 -8.38 -8.18 -3.73
CA THR A 108 -8.21 -6.81 -3.19
C THR A 108 -8.55 -6.69 -1.69
N SER A 109 -9.38 -7.57 -1.14
CA SER A 109 -9.77 -7.57 0.28
C SER A 109 -8.79 -8.29 1.22
N TRP A 110 -7.77 -8.97 0.70
CA TRP A 110 -6.82 -9.76 1.50
C TRP A 110 -5.89 -8.93 2.40
N PRO A 111 -5.36 -7.76 2.01
CA PRO A 111 -4.52 -6.93 2.89
C PRO A 111 -5.26 -6.31 4.09
N THR A 112 -6.59 -6.26 4.06
CA THR A 112 -7.43 -5.59 5.08
C THR A 112 -8.07 -6.56 6.07
N GLN A 113 -7.76 -7.86 6.01
CA GLN A 113 -8.32 -8.85 6.93
C GLN A 113 -7.87 -8.59 8.40
N PRO A 114 -8.81 -8.56 9.36
CA PRO A 114 -8.58 -7.98 10.70
C PRO A 114 -7.70 -8.83 11.62
N VAL A 115 -7.47 -10.09 11.27
CA VAL A 115 -6.47 -10.96 11.90
C VAL A 115 -5.69 -11.60 10.78
N SER A 116 -4.38 -11.37 10.73
CA SER A 116 -3.49 -12.02 9.77
C SER A 116 -2.18 -12.42 10.46
N THR A 117 -1.95 -13.73 10.51
CA THR A 117 -0.72 -14.32 11.06
C THR A 117 0.47 -14.09 10.13
N ASP A 118 1.68 -14.28 10.67
CA ASP A 118 2.92 -14.20 9.88
C ASP A 118 2.95 -15.21 8.70
N LEU A 119 2.19 -16.31 8.81
CA LEU A 119 1.98 -17.28 7.71
C LEU A 119 1.28 -16.62 6.50
N PHE A 120 0.08 -16.05 6.70
CA PHE A 120 -0.68 -15.43 5.62
C PHE A 120 0.03 -14.19 5.08
N GLN A 121 0.59 -13.36 5.97
CA GLN A 121 1.35 -12.17 5.60
C GLN A 121 2.61 -12.51 4.76
N LYS A 122 3.36 -13.56 5.10
CA LYS A 122 4.49 -14.02 4.27
C LYS A 122 4.04 -14.54 2.92
N SER A 123 2.95 -15.32 2.89
CA SER A 123 2.39 -15.89 1.65
C SER A 123 1.93 -14.80 0.68
N LEU A 124 1.14 -13.83 1.17
CA LEU A 124 0.65 -12.69 0.40
C LEU A 124 1.80 -11.81 -0.13
N THR A 125 2.82 -11.58 0.69
CA THR A 125 4.01 -10.82 0.28
C THR A 125 4.87 -11.60 -0.71
N ALA A 126 5.01 -12.92 -0.56
CA ALA A 126 5.74 -13.78 -1.49
C ALA A 126 5.12 -13.75 -2.89
N TRP A 127 3.78 -13.80 -2.99
CA TRP A 127 3.07 -13.73 -4.28
C TRP A 127 3.33 -12.42 -5.01
N ALA A 128 3.17 -11.28 -4.32
CA ALA A 128 3.48 -9.97 -4.90
C ALA A 128 4.97 -9.83 -5.27
N CYS A 129 5.90 -10.30 -4.43
CA CYS A 129 7.34 -10.29 -4.74
C CYS A 129 7.70 -11.15 -5.96
N ILE A 130 7.17 -12.37 -6.07
CA ILE A 130 7.47 -13.27 -7.19
C ILE A 130 6.87 -12.71 -8.49
N SER A 131 5.59 -12.32 -8.45
CA SER A 131 4.88 -11.78 -9.61
C SER A 131 5.48 -10.47 -10.15
N LEU A 132 5.86 -9.53 -9.27
CA LEU A 132 6.57 -8.32 -9.67
C LEU A 132 8.02 -8.59 -10.07
N GLY A 133 8.70 -9.54 -9.40
CA GLY A 133 10.07 -9.95 -9.72
C GLY A 133 10.18 -10.53 -11.13
N THR A 134 9.28 -11.44 -11.54
CA THR A 134 9.28 -11.98 -12.90
C THR A 134 8.80 -10.95 -13.93
N SER A 135 7.69 -10.25 -13.68
CA SER A 135 7.13 -9.28 -14.66
C SER A 135 7.93 -7.97 -14.81
N LYS A 136 8.94 -7.72 -13.97
CA LYS A 136 9.90 -6.61 -14.08
C LYS A 136 11.35 -7.05 -14.27
N CYS A 137 11.60 -8.35 -14.39
CA CYS A 137 12.95 -8.95 -14.42
C CYS A 137 13.84 -8.56 -13.21
N ASP A 138 13.24 -8.27 -12.05
CA ASP A 138 13.97 -8.01 -10.80
C ASP A 138 14.26 -9.34 -10.08
N GLN A 139 15.46 -9.85 -10.31
CA GLN A 139 15.95 -11.09 -9.69
C GLN A 139 16.11 -10.97 -8.16
N GLY A 140 16.34 -9.77 -7.62
CA GLY A 140 16.44 -9.56 -6.17
C GLY A 140 15.08 -9.68 -5.49
N LEU A 141 14.06 -9.04 -6.07
CA LEU A 141 12.68 -9.12 -5.58
C LEU A 141 12.11 -10.55 -5.73
N LEU A 142 12.42 -11.23 -6.84
CA LEU A 142 12.07 -12.64 -7.07
C LEU A 142 12.68 -13.56 -5.99
N LEU A 143 14.00 -13.47 -5.77
CA LEU A 143 14.70 -14.28 -4.76
C LEU A 143 14.21 -13.98 -3.34
N TYR A 144 13.84 -12.74 -3.04
CA TYR A 144 13.23 -12.37 -1.76
C TYR A 144 11.83 -12.98 -1.59
N GLY A 145 11.00 -12.99 -2.64
CA GLY A 145 9.70 -13.66 -2.63
C GLY A 145 9.80 -15.17 -2.42
N ILE A 146 10.71 -15.84 -3.13
CA ILE A 146 11.01 -17.27 -2.95
C ILE A 146 11.50 -17.55 -1.52
N ARG A 147 12.31 -16.66 -0.93
CA ARG A 147 12.75 -16.76 0.48
C ARG A 147 11.57 -16.65 1.45
N LEU A 148 10.59 -15.80 1.19
CA LEU A 148 9.39 -15.66 2.05
C LEU A 148 8.48 -16.88 1.97
N TYR A 149 8.22 -17.42 0.76
CA TYR A 149 7.47 -18.67 0.55
C TYR A 149 8.12 -19.83 1.34
N ASN A 150 9.43 -20.04 1.17
CA ASN A 150 10.17 -21.07 1.89
C ASN A 150 10.20 -20.89 3.43
N GLN A 151 10.09 -19.65 3.93
CA GLN A 151 9.92 -19.38 5.36
C GLN A 151 8.50 -19.64 5.88
N ALA A 152 7.49 -19.63 5.02
CA ALA A 152 6.10 -19.80 5.41
C ALA A 152 5.72 -21.29 5.59
N ILE A 153 6.29 -22.19 4.78
CA ILE A 153 6.13 -23.66 4.89
C ILE A 153 6.34 -24.22 6.32
N PRO A 154 7.43 -23.92 7.05
CA PRO A 154 7.60 -24.41 8.42
C PRO A 154 6.64 -23.76 9.43
N ILE A 155 6.12 -22.56 9.16
CA ILE A 155 5.11 -21.90 10.01
C ILE A 155 3.77 -22.63 9.85
N MET A 156 3.36 -22.92 8.60
CA MET A 156 2.20 -23.77 8.28
C MET A 156 2.27 -25.11 8.99
N SER A 157 3.40 -25.83 8.87
CA SER A 157 3.61 -27.13 9.54
C SER A 157 3.54 -27.04 11.08
N ASN A 158 3.81 -25.89 11.68
CA ASN A 158 3.67 -25.65 13.11
C ASN A 158 2.23 -25.25 13.51
N MET A 159 1.52 -24.51 12.66
CA MET A 159 0.10 -24.16 12.87
C MET A 159 -0.79 -25.39 12.72
N MET A 160 -0.62 -26.18 11.66
CA MET A 160 -1.37 -27.43 11.43
C MET A 160 -1.23 -28.46 12.57
N ARG A 161 -0.14 -28.43 13.33
CA ARG A 161 0.09 -29.28 14.52
C ARG A 161 -0.53 -28.74 15.82
N ARG A 162 -1.18 -27.58 15.78
CA ARG A 162 -1.87 -26.94 16.92
C ARG A 162 -3.35 -26.76 16.64
N ASP A 163 -3.66 -26.18 15.49
CA ASP A 163 -5.01 -26.00 14.95
C ASP A 163 -4.93 -26.13 13.42
N PRO A 164 -5.32 -27.28 12.84
CA PRO A 164 -5.31 -27.49 11.40
C PRO A 164 -6.45 -26.77 10.64
N TYR A 165 -7.40 -26.13 11.33
CA TYR A 165 -8.58 -25.50 10.72
C TYR A 165 -8.60 -23.96 10.82
N HIS A 166 -7.48 -23.34 11.19
CA HIS A 166 -7.32 -21.90 11.26
C HIS A 166 -7.41 -21.25 9.86
N ASP A 167 -8.25 -20.22 9.67
CA ASP A 167 -8.56 -19.68 8.32
C ASP A 167 -7.32 -19.26 7.51
N ASP A 168 -6.30 -18.64 8.13
CA ASP A 168 -4.99 -18.36 7.52
C ASP A 168 -4.29 -19.54 6.84
N ILE A 169 -4.50 -20.78 7.29
CA ILE A 169 -4.00 -22.00 6.64
C ILE A 169 -4.67 -22.14 5.27
N ILE A 170 -5.99 -21.98 5.24
CA ILE A 170 -6.83 -22.09 4.04
C ILE A 170 -6.46 -20.95 3.07
N TYR A 171 -6.39 -19.71 3.54
CA TYR A 171 -5.99 -18.55 2.72
C TYR A 171 -4.55 -18.67 2.17
N SER A 172 -3.61 -19.17 2.97
CA SER A 172 -2.22 -19.31 2.51
C SER A 172 -2.05 -20.46 1.53
N LEU A 173 -2.78 -21.57 1.69
CA LEU A 173 -2.81 -22.65 0.71
C LEU A 173 -3.33 -22.15 -0.65
N ILE A 174 -4.41 -21.36 -0.67
CA ILE A 174 -4.93 -20.72 -1.90
C ILE A 174 -3.81 -19.94 -2.61
N ILE A 175 -3.12 -19.05 -1.88
CA ILE A 175 -2.02 -18.24 -2.43
C ILE A 175 -0.85 -19.10 -2.92
N TRP A 176 -0.54 -20.23 -2.28
CA TRP A 176 0.54 -21.12 -2.71
C TRP A 176 0.17 -21.90 -3.98
N THR A 177 -1.06 -22.41 -4.09
CA THR A 177 -1.54 -23.02 -5.34
C THR A 177 -1.66 -22.03 -6.49
N GLU A 178 -1.90 -20.74 -6.21
CA GLU A 178 -1.79 -19.67 -7.23
C GLU A 178 -0.32 -19.40 -7.59
N LEU A 179 0.59 -19.33 -6.61
CA LEU A 179 2.03 -19.17 -6.86
C LEU A 179 2.60 -20.31 -7.72
N GLU A 180 2.27 -21.55 -7.38
CA GLU A 180 2.84 -22.77 -7.97
C GLU A 180 2.35 -23.03 -9.39
N SER A 181 1.09 -22.70 -9.72
CA SER A 181 0.56 -22.82 -11.09
C SER A 181 1.13 -21.77 -12.06
N HIS A 182 1.48 -20.59 -11.56
CA HIS A 182 1.91 -19.44 -12.38
C HIS A 182 3.44 -19.28 -12.50
N TYR A 183 4.22 -19.62 -11.46
CA TYR A 183 5.60 -19.15 -11.32
C TYR A 183 6.66 -20.23 -11.06
N PHE A 184 6.29 -21.50 -10.92
CA PHE A 184 7.24 -22.60 -10.71
C PHE A 184 7.20 -23.58 -11.89
N SER A 185 8.39 -23.97 -12.38
CA SER A 185 8.56 -24.72 -13.63
C SER A 185 8.69 -26.23 -13.46
N ASP A 186 8.94 -26.71 -12.24
CA ASP A 186 9.59 -28.01 -12.02
C ASP A 186 8.60 -29.17 -11.84
N GLY A 187 7.37 -29.01 -12.37
CA GLY A 187 6.29 -29.98 -12.34
C GLY A 187 5.10 -29.59 -11.45
N LEU A 188 3.93 -30.16 -11.74
CA LEU A 188 2.69 -29.91 -10.98
C LEU A 188 2.64 -30.62 -9.61
N ASP A 189 3.62 -31.46 -9.26
CA ASP A 189 3.58 -32.29 -8.04
C ASP A 189 3.43 -31.49 -6.74
N ALA A 190 4.08 -30.32 -6.64
CA ALA A 190 3.94 -29.42 -5.49
C ALA A 190 2.53 -28.85 -5.40
N TRP A 191 2.02 -28.32 -6.52
CA TRP A 191 0.67 -27.79 -6.65
C TRP A 191 -0.40 -28.84 -6.32
N VAL A 192 -0.23 -30.07 -6.85
CA VAL A 192 -1.08 -31.23 -6.54
C VAL A 192 -1.01 -31.61 -5.06
N ALA A 193 0.16 -31.52 -4.42
CA ALA A 193 0.29 -31.78 -2.99
C ALA A 193 -0.42 -30.72 -2.13
N HIS A 194 -0.29 -29.44 -2.44
CA HIS A 194 -0.98 -28.35 -1.74
C HIS A 194 -2.50 -28.39 -1.96
N TRP A 195 -2.97 -28.74 -3.17
CA TRP A 195 -4.38 -29.04 -3.44
C TRP A 195 -4.90 -30.23 -2.62
N ARG A 196 -4.19 -31.36 -2.62
CA ARG A 196 -4.57 -32.56 -1.83
C ARG A 196 -4.64 -32.24 -0.33
N ALA A 197 -3.73 -31.42 0.18
CA ALA A 197 -3.77 -30.93 1.57
C ALA A 197 -5.01 -30.05 1.84
N PHE A 198 -5.25 -29.05 0.99
CA PHE A 198 -6.42 -28.15 1.07
C PHE A 198 -7.74 -28.93 1.07
N LYS A 199 -7.94 -29.84 0.12
CA LYS A 199 -9.13 -30.70 0.05
C LYS A 199 -9.29 -31.58 1.30
N THR A 200 -8.18 -32.11 1.84
CA THR A 200 -8.23 -32.96 3.04
C THR A 200 -8.70 -32.19 4.26
N LEU A 201 -8.19 -30.96 4.48
CA LEU A 201 -8.61 -30.12 5.60
C LEU A 201 -10.12 -29.81 5.56
N LEU A 202 -10.63 -29.45 4.38
CA LEU A 202 -12.05 -29.14 4.16
C LEU A 202 -12.98 -30.33 4.46
N LYS A 203 -12.61 -31.55 4.07
CA LYS A 203 -13.41 -32.76 4.37
C LYS A 203 -13.64 -32.97 5.88
N TYR A 204 -12.68 -32.61 6.73
CA TYR A 204 -12.85 -32.65 8.19
C TYR A 204 -13.57 -31.40 8.74
N GLN A 205 -13.39 -30.23 8.11
CA GLN A 205 -14.06 -28.99 8.53
C GLN A 205 -15.60 -29.08 8.42
N HIS A 206 -16.13 -29.90 7.50
CA HIS A 206 -17.56 -30.24 7.39
C HIS A 206 -18.17 -30.92 8.63
N GLN A 207 -17.38 -31.34 9.63
CA GLN A 207 -17.91 -31.84 10.92
C GLN A 207 -18.28 -30.71 11.90
N ARG A 208 -18.17 -29.43 11.49
CA ARG A 208 -18.77 -28.28 12.18
C ARG A 208 -19.92 -27.70 11.35
N PRO A 209 -20.90 -27.02 11.97
CA PRO A 209 -21.83 -26.17 11.23
C PRO A 209 -21.06 -25.14 10.38
N TYR A 210 -21.63 -24.78 9.23
CA TYR A 210 -21.01 -24.01 8.14
C TYR A 210 -20.17 -22.80 8.60
N PRO A 211 -19.08 -22.46 7.88
CA PRO A 211 -18.25 -21.31 8.22
C PRO A 211 -19.08 -20.03 8.26
N THR A 212 -19.10 -19.36 9.42
CA THR A 212 -19.96 -18.22 9.75
C THR A 212 -19.53 -16.90 9.09
N ASN A 213 -18.76 -16.96 8.00
CA ASN A 213 -18.16 -15.83 7.33
C ASN A 213 -18.46 -15.92 5.83
N GLU A 214 -19.36 -15.06 5.33
CA GLU A 214 -19.81 -15.06 3.93
C GLU A 214 -18.64 -14.95 2.95
N THR A 215 -17.61 -14.18 3.30
CA THR A 215 -16.38 -14.03 2.51
C THR A 215 -15.71 -15.38 2.24
N MET A 216 -15.72 -16.33 3.17
CA MET A 216 -15.17 -17.67 2.93
C MET A 216 -16.00 -18.45 1.90
N ARG A 217 -17.34 -18.32 1.90
CA ARG A 217 -18.21 -18.96 0.90
C ARG A 217 -18.00 -18.36 -0.50
N TYR A 218 -17.82 -17.04 -0.58
CA TYR A 218 -17.50 -16.33 -1.84
C TYR A 218 -16.09 -16.62 -2.38
N ILE A 219 -15.11 -16.94 -1.52
CA ILE A 219 -13.77 -17.36 -1.95
C ILE A 219 -13.78 -18.84 -2.36
N PHE A 220 -14.37 -19.69 -1.52
CA PHE A 220 -14.34 -21.13 -1.67
C PHE A 220 -14.98 -21.61 -2.98
N ASN A 221 -16.19 -21.11 -3.30
CA ASN A 221 -16.92 -21.59 -4.46
C ASN A 221 -16.14 -21.35 -5.78
N PRO A 222 -15.75 -20.12 -6.20
CA PRO A 222 -14.99 -19.92 -7.44
C PRO A 222 -13.65 -20.67 -7.46
N PHE A 223 -12.98 -20.77 -6.32
CA PHE A 223 -11.68 -21.42 -6.24
C PHE A 223 -11.77 -22.95 -6.39
N GLN A 224 -12.76 -23.59 -5.75
CA GLN A 224 -13.06 -25.01 -5.97
C GLN A 224 -13.40 -25.29 -7.44
N LYS A 225 -14.11 -24.38 -8.12
CA LYS A 225 -14.43 -24.48 -9.55
C LYS A 225 -13.16 -24.48 -10.40
N VAL A 226 -12.25 -23.52 -10.22
CA VAL A 226 -10.97 -23.44 -10.96
C VAL A 226 -10.12 -24.69 -10.77
N ILE A 227 -9.99 -25.20 -9.55
CA ILE A 227 -9.20 -26.43 -9.34
C ILE A 227 -9.91 -27.69 -9.86
N THR A 228 -11.25 -27.72 -9.85
CA THR A 228 -12.02 -28.81 -10.46
C THR A 228 -11.75 -28.90 -11.97
N ILE A 229 -11.69 -27.76 -12.66
CA ILE A 229 -11.27 -27.68 -14.08
C ILE A 229 -9.85 -28.24 -14.24
N LEU A 230 -8.90 -27.77 -13.46
CA LEU A 230 -7.50 -28.21 -13.51
C LEU A 230 -7.33 -29.72 -13.29
N ALA A 231 -8.08 -30.31 -12.35
CA ALA A 231 -8.05 -31.75 -12.08
C ALA A 231 -8.67 -32.58 -13.23
N ILE A 232 -9.78 -32.10 -13.80
CA ILE A 232 -10.40 -32.69 -14.99
C ILE A 232 -9.45 -32.63 -16.20
N MET A 233 -8.67 -31.56 -16.34
CA MET A 233 -7.74 -31.33 -17.45
C MET A 233 -6.42 -32.13 -17.39
N THR A 234 -6.08 -32.76 -16.26
CA THR A 234 -4.72 -33.31 -16.01
C THR A 234 -4.68 -34.83 -15.82
N ASP A 235 -5.26 -35.35 -14.73
CA ASP A 235 -5.25 -36.79 -14.38
C ASP A 235 -6.61 -37.49 -14.63
N GLY A 236 -7.66 -36.71 -14.87
CA GLY A 236 -9.04 -37.16 -14.73
C GLY A 236 -9.46 -37.26 -13.25
N ILE A 237 -10.76 -37.47 -13.02
CA ILE A 237 -11.34 -37.51 -11.66
C ILE A 237 -11.77 -38.91 -11.25
N SER A 238 -11.73 -39.20 -9.94
CA SER A 238 -12.30 -40.42 -9.35
C SER A 238 -13.84 -40.36 -9.25
N PRO A 239 -14.55 -41.51 -9.14
CA PRO A 239 -16.00 -41.52 -8.95
C PRO A 239 -16.46 -40.79 -7.68
N GLU A 240 -15.65 -40.81 -6.62
CA GLU A 240 -15.90 -40.02 -5.39
C GLU A 240 -15.85 -38.51 -5.68
N GLN A 241 -14.83 -38.05 -6.41
CA GLN A 241 -14.73 -36.64 -6.82
C GLN A 241 -15.89 -36.23 -7.73
N HIS A 242 -16.30 -37.08 -8.67
CA HIS A 242 -17.45 -36.80 -9.54
C HIS A 242 -18.73 -36.57 -8.73
N ASN A 243 -19.06 -37.46 -7.81
CA ASN A 243 -20.29 -37.36 -7.04
C ASN A 243 -20.27 -36.15 -6.07
N GLU A 244 -19.10 -35.80 -5.52
CA GLU A 244 -18.91 -34.56 -4.78
C GLU A 244 -19.19 -33.32 -5.65
N ILE A 245 -18.63 -33.23 -6.86
CA ILE A 245 -18.83 -32.09 -7.78
C ILE A 245 -20.32 -31.94 -8.19
N VAL A 246 -20.99 -33.06 -8.48
CA VAL A 246 -22.40 -33.03 -8.90
C VAL A 246 -23.31 -32.56 -7.75
N CYS A 247 -23.05 -33.03 -6.53
CA CYS A 247 -23.91 -32.78 -5.35
C CYS A 247 -23.60 -31.47 -4.59
N SER A 248 -22.42 -30.85 -4.74
CA SER A 248 -22.00 -29.73 -3.88
C SER A 248 -22.55 -28.34 -4.25
N SER A 249 -23.45 -28.23 -5.23
CA SER A 249 -23.97 -26.94 -5.74
C SER A 249 -25.49 -26.81 -5.53
N GLU A 250 -25.84 -26.02 -4.50
CA GLU A 250 -27.21 -25.55 -4.21
C GLU A 250 -27.69 -24.43 -5.16
N THR A 251 -26.78 -23.85 -5.96
CA THR A 251 -27.03 -22.64 -6.76
C THR A 251 -26.74 -22.87 -8.23
N SER A 252 -27.75 -22.73 -9.10
CA SER A 252 -27.68 -23.00 -10.54
C SER A 252 -27.04 -21.87 -11.37
N SER A 253 -25.75 -21.61 -11.15
CA SER A 253 -24.95 -20.69 -11.97
C SER A 253 -24.53 -21.39 -13.28
N PRO A 254 -24.47 -20.70 -14.44
CA PRO A 254 -24.05 -21.31 -15.71
C PRO A 254 -22.66 -21.97 -15.64
N LEU A 255 -21.78 -21.45 -14.77
CA LEU A 255 -20.47 -22.01 -14.52
C LEU A 255 -20.54 -23.37 -13.78
N ASP A 256 -21.51 -23.57 -12.88
CA ASP A 256 -21.71 -24.87 -12.20
C ASP A 256 -22.22 -25.95 -13.16
N ASP A 257 -23.09 -25.58 -14.10
CA ASP A 257 -23.61 -26.48 -15.12
C ASP A 257 -22.46 -26.99 -16.03
N LEU A 258 -21.59 -26.09 -16.50
CA LEU A 258 -20.41 -26.46 -17.31
C LEU A 258 -19.39 -27.34 -16.57
N LEU A 259 -19.30 -27.23 -15.25
CA LEU A 259 -18.41 -28.08 -14.44
C LEU A 259 -18.96 -29.49 -14.27
N ARG A 260 -20.28 -29.62 -14.07
CA ARG A 260 -20.96 -30.92 -14.09
C ARG A 260 -20.77 -31.59 -15.45
N PHE A 261 -20.98 -30.86 -16.55
CA PHE A 261 -20.72 -31.33 -17.90
C PHE A 261 -19.27 -31.79 -18.10
N SER A 262 -18.29 -31.01 -17.64
CA SER A 262 -16.87 -31.37 -17.74
C SER A 262 -16.50 -32.60 -16.89
N ALA A 263 -17.07 -32.74 -15.69
CA ALA A 263 -16.86 -33.86 -14.78
C ALA A 263 -17.43 -35.17 -15.35
N SER A 264 -18.64 -35.14 -15.91
CA SER A 264 -19.25 -36.30 -16.58
C SER A 264 -18.42 -36.74 -17.80
N SER A 265 -17.90 -35.81 -18.61
CA SER A 265 -16.99 -36.16 -19.72
C SER A 265 -15.70 -36.84 -19.23
N ALA A 266 -15.16 -36.44 -18.07
CA ALA A 266 -14.00 -37.10 -17.47
C ALA A 266 -14.32 -38.50 -16.88
N MET A 267 -15.55 -38.75 -16.43
CA MET A 267 -16.02 -40.10 -16.11
C MET A 267 -16.06 -40.99 -17.36
N LEU A 268 -16.60 -40.49 -18.47
CA LEU A 268 -16.63 -41.22 -19.76
C LEU A 268 -15.21 -41.53 -20.26
N PHE A 269 -14.26 -40.60 -20.11
CA PHE A 269 -12.84 -40.84 -20.42
C PHE A 269 -12.22 -41.94 -19.55
N ASN A 270 -12.57 -42.01 -18.26
CA ASN A 270 -12.10 -43.09 -17.39
C ASN A 270 -12.72 -44.46 -17.75
N VAL A 271 -14.02 -44.52 -18.06
CA VAL A 271 -14.65 -45.77 -18.54
C VAL A 271 -13.99 -46.23 -19.83
N LEU A 272 -13.80 -45.33 -20.80
CA LEU A 272 -13.08 -45.60 -22.04
C LEU A 272 -11.66 -46.13 -21.79
N ARG A 273 -10.93 -45.55 -20.84
CA ARG A 273 -9.58 -46.00 -20.43
C ARG A 273 -9.54 -47.38 -19.77
N THR A 274 -10.66 -47.89 -19.23
CA THR A 274 -10.74 -49.30 -18.80
C THR A 274 -10.83 -50.30 -19.96
N ASN A 275 -11.03 -49.81 -21.20
CA ASN A 275 -11.13 -50.58 -22.43
C ASN A 275 -12.18 -51.71 -22.35
N PRO A 276 -13.49 -51.35 -22.24
CA PRO A 276 -14.56 -52.32 -22.01
C PRO A 276 -14.64 -53.39 -23.11
N SER A 277 -14.67 -54.66 -22.69
CA SER A 277 -14.62 -55.83 -23.58
C SER A 277 -16.00 -56.45 -23.89
N ALA A 278 -17.09 -55.80 -23.48
CA ALA A 278 -18.45 -56.29 -23.69
C ALA A 278 -19.22 -55.30 -24.58
N HIS A 279 -19.79 -55.79 -25.69
CA HIS A 279 -20.51 -54.97 -26.67
C HIS A 279 -21.54 -54.03 -26.02
N SER A 280 -22.37 -54.54 -25.09
CA SER A 280 -23.37 -53.73 -24.37
C SER A 280 -22.77 -52.59 -23.55
N SER A 281 -21.56 -52.75 -23.02
CA SER A 281 -20.83 -51.67 -22.31
C SER A 281 -20.25 -50.65 -23.29
N CYS A 282 -19.84 -51.07 -24.48
CA CYS A 282 -19.40 -50.17 -25.56
C CYS A 282 -20.58 -49.35 -26.12
N SER A 283 -21.74 -49.98 -26.37
CA SER A 283 -22.96 -49.30 -26.81
C SER A 283 -23.41 -48.26 -25.78
N LEU A 284 -23.49 -48.65 -24.50
CA LEU A 284 -23.89 -47.74 -23.41
C LEU A 284 -22.91 -46.56 -23.25
N LEU A 285 -21.60 -46.78 -23.44
CA LEU A 285 -20.60 -45.71 -23.45
C LEU A 285 -20.83 -44.73 -24.60
N LEU A 286 -21.13 -45.23 -25.81
CA LEU A 286 -21.41 -44.40 -26.99
C LEU A 286 -22.71 -43.60 -26.83
N GLU A 287 -23.80 -44.24 -26.37
CA GLU A 287 -25.07 -43.57 -26.04
C GLU A 287 -24.85 -42.46 -25.00
N SER A 288 -24.06 -42.73 -23.96
CA SER A 288 -23.73 -41.74 -22.93
C SER A 288 -22.95 -40.55 -23.50
N CYS A 289 -22.00 -40.77 -24.41
CA CYS A 289 -21.28 -39.69 -25.11
C CYS A 289 -22.22 -38.84 -25.99
N ILE A 290 -23.18 -39.46 -26.69
CA ILE A 290 -24.15 -38.75 -27.55
C ILE A 290 -25.13 -37.94 -26.70
N ALA A 291 -25.69 -38.53 -25.64
CA ALA A 291 -26.58 -37.85 -24.71
C ALA A 291 -25.89 -36.64 -24.05
N GLN A 292 -24.60 -36.79 -23.70
CA GLN A 292 -23.77 -35.71 -23.17
C GLN A 292 -23.56 -34.58 -24.20
N ARG A 293 -23.28 -34.91 -25.47
CA ARG A 293 -23.12 -33.93 -26.57
C ARG A 293 -24.35 -33.05 -26.74
N GLU A 294 -25.52 -33.67 -26.91
CA GLU A 294 -26.76 -32.92 -27.13
C GLU A 294 -27.19 -32.14 -25.87
N SER A 295 -26.95 -32.68 -24.67
CA SER A 295 -27.23 -31.96 -23.41
C SER A 295 -26.43 -30.66 -23.28
N MET A 296 -25.13 -30.68 -23.60
CA MET A 296 -24.30 -29.46 -23.63
C MET A 296 -24.80 -28.47 -24.69
N ARG A 297 -25.12 -28.96 -25.89
CA ARG A 297 -25.58 -28.16 -27.03
C ARG A 297 -26.91 -27.46 -26.75
N THR A 298 -27.91 -28.18 -26.24
CA THR A 298 -29.22 -27.63 -25.87
C THR A 298 -29.10 -26.64 -24.71
N TRP A 299 -28.26 -26.93 -23.70
CA TRP A 299 -27.98 -26.01 -22.61
C TRP A 299 -27.38 -24.69 -23.11
N TYR A 300 -26.42 -24.74 -24.05
CA TYR A 300 -25.77 -23.54 -24.59
C TYR A 300 -26.76 -22.65 -25.36
N ILE A 301 -27.57 -23.25 -26.24
CA ILE A 301 -28.64 -22.54 -26.97
C ILE A 301 -29.64 -21.90 -26.00
N TRP A 302 -30.05 -22.63 -24.96
CA TRP A 302 -30.98 -22.11 -23.96
C TRP A 302 -30.39 -20.97 -23.11
N ARG A 303 -29.10 -21.06 -22.74
CA ARG A 303 -28.39 -20.05 -21.95
C ARG A 303 -27.88 -18.86 -22.76
N GLN A 304 -27.95 -18.85 -24.09
CA GLN A 304 -27.33 -17.81 -24.93
C GLN A 304 -27.80 -16.38 -24.58
N ALA A 305 -29.05 -16.22 -24.12
CA ALA A 305 -29.57 -14.95 -23.60
C ALA A 305 -28.95 -14.50 -22.25
N ASP A 306 -28.55 -15.44 -21.39
CA ASP A 306 -27.92 -15.16 -20.08
C ASP A 306 -26.41 -14.86 -20.22
N ILE A 307 -25.73 -15.55 -21.14
CA ILE A 307 -24.24 -15.55 -21.24
C ILE A 307 -23.70 -14.56 -22.29
N GLY A 308 -24.59 -14.01 -23.12
CA GLY A 308 -24.27 -13.10 -24.23
C GLY A 308 -23.69 -13.82 -25.45
N GLU A 309 -23.77 -13.17 -26.61
CA GLU A 309 -23.23 -13.72 -27.87
C GLU A 309 -21.72 -13.47 -28.02
N VAL A 310 -21.09 -14.21 -28.93
CA VAL A 310 -19.67 -14.07 -29.27
C VAL A 310 -19.54 -13.32 -30.59
N PHE A 311 -18.89 -12.17 -30.56
CA PHE A 311 -18.75 -11.28 -31.72
C PHE A 311 -17.37 -11.42 -32.37
N PRO A 312 -17.23 -11.27 -33.70
CA PRO A 312 -15.92 -11.09 -34.32
C PRO A 312 -15.37 -9.69 -34.00
N CYS A 313 -14.09 -9.60 -33.67
CA CYS A 313 -13.41 -8.33 -33.41
C CYS A 313 -13.23 -7.51 -34.70
N ASN A 314 -13.54 -6.22 -34.65
CA ASN A 314 -13.28 -5.30 -35.77
C ASN A 314 -11.77 -5.07 -35.97
N ALA A 315 -11.34 -4.90 -37.23
CA ALA A 315 -9.94 -4.72 -37.60
C ALA A 315 -9.25 -3.53 -36.89
N ASP A 316 -9.95 -2.42 -36.68
CA ASP A 316 -9.40 -1.26 -35.97
C ASP A 316 -9.04 -1.57 -34.51
N ASP A 317 -9.86 -2.36 -33.79
CA ASP A 317 -9.64 -2.67 -32.38
C ASP A 317 -8.51 -3.72 -32.18
N GLN A 318 -8.16 -4.47 -33.23
CA GLN A 318 -6.99 -5.37 -33.22
C GLN A 318 -5.68 -4.59 -32.98
N THR A 319 -5.58 -3.35 -33.44
CA THR A 319 -4.41 -2.48 -33.24
C THR A 319 -4.17 -2.10 -31.77
N SER A 320 -5.13 -2.41 -30.87
CA SER A 320 -5.03 -2.17 -29.42
C SER A 320 -4.53 -3.40 -28.62
N ASN A 321 -4.29 -4.53 -29.28
CA ASN A 321 -3.73 -5.72 -28.63
C ASN A 321 -2.24 -5.55 -28.31
N ARG A 322 -1.73 -6.42 -27.42
CA ARG A 322 -0.28 -6.69 -27.38
C ARG A 322 0.13 -7.32 -28.72
N ASP A 323 1.41 -7.31 -29.04
CA ASP A 323 2.01 -7.88 -30.27
C ASP A 323 1.82 -9.41 -30.37
N LEU A 324 0.57 -9.84 -30.52
CA LEU A 324 0.10 -11.21 -30.60
C LEU A 324 0.07 -11.65 -32.06
N PRO A 325 0.46 -12.89 -32.39
CA PRO A 325 0.39 -13.39 -33.75
C PRO A 325 -1.09 -13.40 -34.23
N PRO A 326 -1.37 -12.94 -35.46
CA PRO A 326 -2.73 -12.76 -35.95
C PRO A 326 -3.50 -14.09 -35.99
N THR A 327 -4.81 -14.01 -35.74
CA THR A 327 -5.71 -15.17 -35.76
C THR A 327 -6.31 -15.44 -37.14
N ASP A 328 -6.39 -14.40 -37.97
CA ASP A 328 -7.42 -14.31 -38.99
C ASP A 328 -7.17 -15.27 -40.16
N ASP A 329 -5.90 -15.42 -40.57
CA ASP A 329 -5.48 -16.36 -41.62
C ASP A 329 -5.52 -17.84 -41.18
N LEU A 330 -5.43 -18.11 -39.87
CA LEU A 330 -5.26 -19.47 -39.32
C LEU A 330 -6.52 -20.06 -38.68
N PHE A 331 -7.40 -19.20 -38.16
CA PHE A 331 -8.59 -19.56 -37.38
C PHE A 331 -9.82 -18.70 -37.72
N GLY A 332 -9.65 -17.57 -38.42
CA GLY A 332 -10.67 -16.53 -38.57
C GLY A 332 -10.62 -15.46 -37.46
N PRO A 333 -11.46 -14.41 -37.56
CA PRO A 333 -11.32 -13.20 -36.76
C PRO A 333 -11.42 -13.45 -35.25
N ALA A 334 -10.53 -12.81 -34.48
CA ALA A 334 -10.48 -12.90 -33.02
C ALA A 334 -11.85 -12.72 -32.34
N SER A 335 -12.13 -13.50 -31.29
CA SER A 335 -13.41 -13.49 -30.59
C SER A 335 -13.49 -12.38 -29.55
N GLN A 336 -14.61 -11.66 -29.51
CA GLN A 336 -14.90 -10.58 -28.57
C GLN A 336 -16.13 -10.90 -27.72
N PHE A 337 -16.05 -10.64 -26.41
CA PHE A 337 -17.05 -11.02 -25.41
C PHE A 337 -17.54 -9.81 -24.63
N LEU A 338 -18.76 -9.91 -24.08
CA LEU A 338 -19.39 -8.85 -23.28
C LEU A 338 -18.69 -8.60 -21.94
N SER A 339 -18.11 -9.63 -21.33
CA SER A 339 -17.41 -9.54 -20.03
C SER A 339 -16.36 -10.64 -19.87
N LEU A 340 -15.52 -10.54 -18.83
CA LEU A 340 -14.55 -11.59 -18.47
C LEU A 340 -15.24 -12.91 -18.08
N ASP A 341 -16.39 -12.85 -17.40
CA ASP A 341 -17.16 -14.06 -17.04
C ASP A 341 -17.89 -14.67 -18.24
N SER A 342 -18.41 -13.85 -19.16
CA SER A 342 -18.92 -14.32 -20.46
C SER A 342 -17.83 -15.07 -21.22
N ALA A 343 -16.62 -14.49 -21.32
CA ALA A 343 -15.46 -15.15 -21.94
C ALA A 343 -15.09 -16.49 -21.24
N ARG A 344 -15.01 -16.51 -19.90
CA ARG A 344 -14.74 -17.73 -19.11
C ARG A 344 -15.76 -18.85 -19.43
N ILE A 345 -17.05 -18.51 -19.45
CA ILE A 345 -18.16 -19.45 -19.72
C ILE A 345 -18.07 -20.01 -21.15
N HIS A 346 -17.93 -19.14 -22.16
CA HIS A 346 -17.83 -19.56 -23.57
C HIS A 346 -16.62 -20.45 -23.83
N ILE A 347 -15.45 -20.06 -23.32
CA ILE A 347 -14.21 -20.82 -23.47
C ILE A 347 -14.31 -22.21 -22.80
N MET A 348 -14.93 -22.29 -21.63
CA MET A 348 -15.20 -23.57 -20.96
C MET A 348 -16.17 -24.44 -21.74
N PHE A 349 -17.23 -23.87 -22.33
CA PHE A 349 -18.14 -24.60 -23.21
C PHE A 349 -17.43 -25.18 -24.44
N PHE A 350 -16.64 -24.37 -25.15
CA PHE A 350 -15.88 -24.86 -26.32
C PHE A 350 -14.95 -26.02 -25.95
N ASN A 351 -14.28 -25.95 -24.80
CA ASN A 351 -13.41 -27.04 -24.36
C ASN A 351 -14.20 -28.28 -23.90
N ALA A 352 -15.35 -28.12 -23.25
CA ALA A 352 -16.22 -29.23 -22.88
C ALA A 352 -16.74 -29.98 -24.12
N MET A 353 -17.20 -29.26 -25.14
CA MET A 353 -17.58 -29.83 -26.45
C MET A 353 -16.40 -30.54 -27.13
N ARG A 354 -15.22 -29.90 -27.16
CA ARG A 354 -13.99 -30.50 -27.70
C ARG A 354 -13.65 -31.82 -27.01
N LEU A 355 -13.77 -31.91 -25.69
CA LEU A 355 -13.52 -33.15 -24.94
C LEU A 355 -14.51 -34.27 -25.32
N VAL A 356 -15.79 -33.96 -25.58
CA VAL A 356 -16.76 -34.94 -26.08
C VAL A 356 -16.42 -35.42 -27.49
N HIS A 357 -16.02 -34.52 -28.39
CA HIS A 357 -15.59 -34.91 -29.75
C HIS A 357 -14.25 -35.67 -29.79
N ILE A 358 -13.42 -35.61 -28.73
CA ILE A 358 -12.28 -36.52 -28.55
C ILE A 358 -12.74 -37.94 -28.15
N LEU A 359 -13.76 -38.05 -27.30
CA LEU A 359 -14.29 -39.31 -26.81
C LEU A 359 -15.07 -40.08 -27.89
N MET A 360 -15.89 -39.39 -28.69
CA MET A 360 -16.82 -40.04 -29.62
C MET A 360 -16.13 -40.98 -30.63
N PRO A 361 -15.09 -40.59 -31.38
CA PRO A 361 -14.40 -41.50 -32.31
C PRO A 361 -13.82 -42.75 -31.63
N GLN A 362 -13.37 -42.61 -30.38
CA GLN A 362 -12.77 -43.70 -29.61
C GLN A 362 -13.86 -44.69 -29.11
N ALA A 363 -14.99 -44.18 -28.63
CA ALA A 363 -16.16 -45.00 -28.27
C ALA A 363 -16.77 -45.70 -29.51
N ILE A 364 -16.89 -44.99 -30.64
CA ILE A 364 -17.32 -45.54 -31.93
C ILE A 364 -16.41 -46.70 -32.35
N THR A 365 -15.08 -46.51 -32.30
CA THR A 365 -14.12 -47.56 -32.68
C THR A 365 -14.30 -48.85 -31.85
N LEU A 366 -14.60 -48.73 -30.55
CA LEU A 366 -14.89 -49.89 -29.70
C LEU A 366 -16.22 -50.58 -30.08
N VAL A 367 -17.26 -49.83 -30.44
CA VAL A 367 -18.53 -50.40 -30.93
C VAL A 367 -18.33 -51.07 -32.30
N SER A 368 -17.75 -50.38 -33.28
CA SER A 368 -17.51 -50.93 -34.63
C SER A 368 -16.60 -52.17 -34.63
N SER A 369 -15.72 -52.33 -33.63
CA SER A 369 -14.92 -53.57 -33.46
C SER A 369 -15.74 -54.81 -33.05
N HIS A 370 -16.97 -54.62 -32.59
CA HIS A 370 -17.93 -55.68 -32.23
C HIS A 370 -19.12 -55.74 -33.21
N ALA A 371 -19.51 -54.62 -33.82
CA ALA A 371 -20.65 -54.48 -34.74
C ALA A 371 -20.24 -53.68 -36.00
N PRO A 372 -19.72 -54.34 -37.05
CA PRO A 372 -19.09 -53.67 -38.20
C PRO A 372 -20.06 -52.92 -39.14
N GLU A 373 -21.36 -53.03 -38.93
CA GLU A 373 -22.38 -52.26 -39.67
C GLU A 373 -22.55 -50.83 -39.14
N TYR A 374 -21.96 -50.47 -38.00
CA TYR A 374 -22.00 -49.11 -37.47
C TYR A 374 -21.07 -48.18 -38.27
N ILE A 375 -21.65 -47.34 -39.12
CA ILE A 375 -20.96 -46.29 -39.89
C ILE A 375 -20.61 -45.12 -38.94
N PRO A 376 -19.33 -44.71 -38.84
CA PRO A 376 -18.93 -43.53 -38.08
C PRO A 376 -19.49 -42.22 -38.64
N ASP A 377 -19.89 -41.33 -37.73
CA ASP A 377 -20.26 -39.93 -37.99
C ASP A 377 -18.97 -39.12 -38.30
N GLU A 378 -18.62 -38.95 -39.59
CA GLU A 378 -17.30 -38.46 -40.04
C GLU A 378 -16.91 -37.06 -39.52
N ASP A 379 -17.89 -36.19 -39.25
CA ASP A 379 -17.69 -34.80 -38.85
C ASP A 379 -16.99 -34.64 -37.48
N ASN A 380 -16.91 -35.68 -36.65
CA ASN A 380 -16.42 -35.55 -35.27
C ASN A 380 -14.96 -35.06 -35.16
N PHE A 381 -14.08 -35.41 -36.11
CA PHE A 381 -12.71 -34.89 -36.14
C PHE A 381 -12.65 -33.42 -36.60
N VAL A 382 -13.52 -33.03 -37.53
CA VAL A 382 -13.66 -31.63 -37.99
C VAL A 382 -14.17 -30.76 -36.84
N LEU A 383 -15.12 -31.27 -36.04
CA LEU A 383 -15.66 -30.61 -34.86
C LEU A 383 -14.63 -30.51 -33.71
N GLU A 384 -13.75 -31.50 -33.49
CA GLU A 384 -12.62 -31.36 -32.55
C GLU A 384 -11.73 -30.15 -32.95
N GLY A 385 -11.42 -30.04 -34.24
CA GLY A 385 -10.64 -28.92 -34.79
C GLY A 385 -11.37 -27.58 -34.66
N PHE A 386 -12.65 -27.52 -35.02
CA PHE A 386 -13.47 -26.30 -34.92
C PHE A 386 -13.50 -25.74 -33.49
N TYR A 387 -13.77 -26.57 -32.48
CA TYR A 387 -13.79 -26.10 -31.09
C TYR A 387 -12.39 -25.72 -30.56
N ALA A 388 -11.31 -26.35 -31.05
CA ALA A 388 -9.95 -25.90 -30.77
C ALA A 388 -9.68 -24.49 -31.36
N ASP A 389 -10.13 -24.24 -32.60
CA ASP A 389 -9.97 -22.95 -33.28
C ASP A 389 -10.81 -21.84 -32.61
N GLN A 390 -12.01 -22.14 -32.10
CA GLN A 390 -12.79 -21.18 -31.27
C GLN A 390 -12.05 -20.80 -29.97
N ILE A 391 -11.38 -21.76 -29.32
CA ILE A 391 -10.53 -21.48 -28.15
C ILE A 391 -9.35 -20.59 -28.55
N ALA A 392 -8.65 -20.88 -29.67
CA ALA A 392 -7.53 -20.07 -30.16
C ALA A 392 -7.94 -18.60 -30.39
N ARG A 393 -9.05 -18.35 -31.09
CA ARG A 393 -9.61 -17.00 -31.33
C ARG A 393 -9.96 -16.26 -30.05
N SER A 394 -10.31 -16.98 -28.98
CA SER A 394 -10.68 -16.41 -27.68
C SER A 394 -9.49 -15.98 -26.83
N ILE A 395 -8.28 -16.51 -27.10
CA ILE A 395 -7.06 -16.18 -26.35
C ILE A 395 -6.61 -14.74 -26.62
N ALA A 396 -6.88 -14.19 -27.82
CA ALA A 396 -6.60 -12.79 -28.14
C ALA A 396 -7.28 -11.82 -27.16
N PHE A 397 -8.58 -12.02 -26.89
CA PHE A 397 -9.31 -11.27 -25.86
C PHE A 397 -8.72 -11.49 -24.46
N CYS A 398 -8.38 -12.75 -24.09
CA CYS A 398 -7.81 -13.08 -22.79
C CYS A 398 -6.46 -12.38 -22.51
N LEU A 399 -5.67 -12.10 -23.56
CA LEU A 399 -4.33 -11.51 -23.47
C LEU A 399 -4.26 -10.05 -23.95
N GLY A 400 -5.37 -9.45 -24.38
CA GLY A 400 -5.44 -8.05 -24.83
C GLY A 400 -5.02 -7.05 -23.74
N VAL A 401 -4.54 -5.87 -24.13
CA VAL A 401 -3.98 -4.86 -23.21
C VAL A 401 -5.00 -4.45 -22.13
N LYS A 402 -6.27 -4.32 -22.53
CA LYS A 402 -7.42 -4.03 -21.66
C LYS A 402 -7.54 -5.04 -20.50
N ASN A 403 -7.22 -6.32 -20.73
CA ASN A 403 -7.44 -7.43 -19.79
C ASN A 403 -6.21 -7.81 -18.92
N ARG A 404 -5.09 -7.07 -19.06
CA ARG A 404 -3.86 -7.19 -18.23
C ARG A 404 -3.30 -8.60 -18.19
N ALA A 405 -3.28 -9.28 -17.05
CA ALA A 405 -2.70 -10.63 -16.90
C ALA A 405 -3.68 -11.64 -16.26
N CYS A 406 -4.89 -11.19 -15.91
CA CYS A 406 -5.88 -11.93 -15.11
C CYS A 406 -6.28 -13.28 -15.73
N LEU A 407 -6.38 -13.39 -17.06
CA LEU A 407 -6.74 -14.63 -17.76
C LEU A 407 -5.53 -15.39 -18.35
N ALA A 408 -4.29 -14.98 -18.07
CA ALA A 408 -3.10 -15.59 -18.67
C ALA A 408 -2.92 -17.07 -18.30
N HIS A 409 -3.28 -17.47 -17.08
CA HIS A 409 -3.24 -18.89 -16.66
C HIS A 409 -4.18 -19.76 -17.48
N LEU A 410 -5.40 -19.28 -17.73
CA LEU A 410 -6.42 -19.96 -18.51
C LEU A 410 -5.90 -20.18 -19.94
N SER A 411 -5.26 -19.18 -20.53
CA SER A 411 -4.58 -19.30 -21.83
C SER A 411 -3.46 -20.35 -21.82
N ILE A 412 -2.57 -20.42 -20.82
CA ILE A 412 -1.48 -21.43 -20.77
C ILE A 412 -2.05 -22.86 -20.80
N LEU A 413 -3.09 -23.11 -20.00
CA LEU A 413 -3.74 -24.41 -19.90
C LEU A 413 -4.41 -24.81 -21.22
N LEU A 414 -5.17 -23.89 -21.81
CA LEU A 414 -5.91 -24.12 -23.05
C LEU A 414 -4.98 -24.30 -24.25
N LEU A 415 -3.90 -23.51 -24.36
CA LEU A 415 -2.83 -23.71 -25.35
C LEU A 415 -2.27 -25.12 -25.25
N GLY A 416 -2.04 -25.60 -24.02
CA GLY A 416 -1.60 -26.97 -23.76
C GLY A 416 -2.60 -28.04 -24.23
N GLN A 417 -3.90 -27.78 -24.13
CA GLN A 417 -4.91 -28.72 -24.60
C GLN A 417 -5.12 -28.67 -26.13
N ILE A 418 -5.32 -27.50 -26.73
CA ILE A 418 -5.54 -27.37 -28.19
C ILE A 418 -4.31 -27.80 -29.00
N SER A 419 -3.10 -27.65 -28.46
CA SER A 419 -1.88 -28.15 -29.10
C SER A 419 -1.91 -29.65 -29.39
N GLN A 420 -2.57 -30.46 -28.55
CA GLN A 420 -2.72 -31.90 -28.81
C GLN A 420 -3.63 -32.16 -30.01
N THR A 421 -4.68 -31.36 -30.20
CA THR A 421 -5.54 -31.39 -31.40
C THR A 421 -4.74 -30.97 -32.64
N TYR A 422 -3.95 -29.89 -32.56
CA TYR A 422 -3.13 -29.44 -33.68
C TYR A 422 -1.98 -30.39 -34.04
N ILE A 423 -1.44 -31.15 -33.07
CA ILE A 423 -0.51 -32.27 -33.31
C ILE A 423 -1.21 -33.41 -34.09
N LYS A 424 -2.46 -33.78 -33.74
CA LYS A 424 -3.26 -34.75 -34.54
C LYS A 424 -3.53 -34.24 -35.96
N MET A 425 -3.96 -32.99 -36.09
CA MET A 425 -4.24 -32.30 -37.37
C MET A 425 -2.97 -32.00 -38.18
N GLN A 426 -1.78 -32.21 -37.61
CA GLN A 426 -0.48 -32.07 -38.26
C GLN A 426 -0.14 -30.64 -38.72
N SER A 427 -0.86 -29.61 -38.24
CA SER A 427 -0.64 -28.22 -38.65
C SER A 427 0.54 -27.60 -37.90
N SER A 428 1.66 -27.41 -38.62
CA SER A 428 2.85 -26.74 -38.09
C SER A 428 2.62 -25.26 -37.75
N GLU A 429 1.77 -24.58 -38.52
CA GLU A 429 1.50 -23.15 -38.38
C GLU A 429 0.70 -22.85 -37.11
N ARG A 430 -0.33 -23.65 -36.82
CA ARG A 430 -1.11 -23.52 -35.57
C ARG A 430 -0.28 -23.88 -34.33
N ILE A 431 0.67 -24.80 -34.46
CA ILE A 431 1.65 -25.12 -33.39
C ILE A 431 2.67 -23.97 -33.22
N ALA A 432 3.13 -23.33 -34.28
CA ALA A 432 3.99 -22.14 -34.22
C ALA A 432 3.27 -20.97 -33.53
N TRP A 433 2.04 -20.67 -33.93
CA TRP A 433 1.19 -19.67 -33.26
C TRP A 433 1.07 -19.93 -31.75
N CYS A 434 0.86 -21.19 -31.35
CA CYS A 434 0.84 -21.56 -29.92
C CYS A 434 2.21 -21.37 -29.23
N GLN A 435 3.33 -21.64 -29.91
CA GLN A 435 4.69 -21.40 -29.37
C GLN A 435 4.94 -19.91 -29.12
N ASP A 436 4.47 -19.04 -30.02
CA ASP A 436 4.68 -17.59 -29.94
C ASP A 436 3.79 -16.96 -28.86
N VAL A 437 2.52 -17.36 -28.76
CA VAL A 437 1.64 -16.92 -27.67
C VAL A 437 2.18 -17.35 -26.29
N LEU A 438 2.68 -18.59 -26.14
CA LEU A 438 3.34 -19.01 -24.89
C LEU A 438 4.60 -18.20 -24.57
N THR A 439 5.31 -17.70 -25.60
CA THR A 439 6.47 -16.82 -25.42
C THR A 439 6.04 -15.45 -24.89
N ILE A 440 4.98 -14.87 -25.45
CA ILE A 440 4.40 -13.61 -24.99
C ILE A 440 3.91 -13.73 -23.54
N ILE A 441 3.22 -14.83 -23.19
CA ILE A 441 2.78 -15.08 -21.81
C ILE A 441 3.99 -15.22 -20.86
N SER A 442 5.09 -15.85 -21.30
CA SER A 442 6.33 -15.91 -20.51
C SER A 442 6.94 -14.53 -20.27
N HIS A 443 6.85 -13.59 -21.23
CA HIS A 443 7.29 -12.21 -21.06
C HIS A 443 6.37 -11.38 -20.13
N LEU A 444 5.15 -11.82 -19.86
CA LEU A 444 4.30 -11.24 -18.80
C LEU A 444 4.71 -11.70 -17.37
N GLY A 445 5.71 -12.58 -17.26
CA GLY A 445 6.28 -13.05 -15.99
C GLY A 445 5.85 -14.47 -15.59
N PHE A 446 5.07 -15.17 -16.41
CA PHE A 446 4.59 -16.53 -16.11
C PHE A 446 5.57 -17.59 -16.62
N SER A 447 6.48 -18.03 -15.75
CA SER A 447 7.52 -19.01 -16.10
C SER A 447 6.97 -20.38 -16.51
N SER A 448 5.78 -20.77 -16.03
CA SER A 448 5.11 -22.02 -16.42
C SER A 448 4.74 -22.05 -17.93
N ALA A 449 4.55 -20.89 -18.57
CA ALA A 449 4.37 -20.81 -20.02
C ALA A 449 5.63 -21.22 -20.80
N SER A 450 6.81 -20.87 -20.29
CA SER A 450 8.10 -21.29 -20.87
C SER A 450 8.29 -22.81 -20.79
N HIS A 451 7.94 -23.41 -19.65
CA HIS A 451 7.97 -24.86 -19.48
C HIS A 451 6.97 -25.58 -20.41
N ARG A 452 5.72 -25.09 -20.51
CA ARG A 452 4.73 -25.66 -21.45
C ARG A 452 5.17 -25.51 -22.91
N LYS A 453 5.87 -24.43 -23.28
CA LYS A 453 6.45 -24.23 -24.62
C LYS A 453 7.43 -25.36 -24.97
N THR A 454 8.31 -25.73 -24.04
CA THR A 454 9.25 -26.86 -24.23
C THR A 454 8.52 -28.19 -24.34
N ILE A 455 7.58 -28.51 -23.44
CA ILE A 455 6.80 -29.77 -23.51
C ILE A 455 6.09 -29.89 -24.87
N MET A 456 5.44 -28.84 -25.34
CA MET A 456 4.69 -28.84 -26.60
C MET A 456 5.61 -29.05 -27.81
N LEU A 457 6.84 -28.54 -27.76
CA LEU A 457 7.85 -28.77 -28.81
C LEU A 457 8.34 -30.23 -28.79
N GLU A 458 8.51 -30.84 -27.61
CA GLU A 458 8.81 -32.27 -27.50
C GLU A 458 7.66 -33.15 -28.00
N GLU A 459 6.41 -32.84 -27.64
CA GLU A 459 5.23 -33.57 -28.09
C GLU A 459 5.13 -33.57 -29.64
N TRP A 460 5.32 -32.41 -30.27
CA TRP A 460 5.40 -32.27 -31.72
C TRP A 460 6.58 -33.06 -32.33
N ASN A 461 7.78 -32.95 -31.75
CA ASN A 461 8.96 -33.67 -32.25
C ASN A 461 8.81 -35.19 -32.11
N ARG A 462 8.24 -35.70 -31.00
CA ARG A 462 7.89 -37.12 -30.83
C ARG A 462 6.90 -37.59 -31.90
N ALA A 463 5.83 -36.82 -32.15
CA ALA A 463 4.82 -37.12 -33.17
C ALA A 463 5.35 -37.03 -34.63
N LYS A 464 6.46 -36.33 -34.85
CA LYS A 464 7.21 -36.30 -36.13
C LYS A 464 8.15 -37.50 -36.25
N MET A 465 8.88 -37.84 -35.19
CA MET A 465 9.79 -39.00 -35.14
C MET A 465 9.05 -40.33 -35.29
N SER A 466 7.87 -40.49 -34.69
CA SER A 466 7.05 -41.71 -34.81
C SER A 466 6.55 -42.01 -36.23
N ARG A 467 6.74 -41.10 -37.19
CA ARG A 467 6.44 -41.28 -38.62
C ARG A 467 7.67 -41.65 -39.46
N ALA A 468 8.88 -41.49 -38.92
CA ALA A 468 10.13 -41.63 -39.65
C ALA A 468 10.68 -43.07 -39.67
N SER A 469 9.99 -44.02 -39.04
CA SER A 469 10.41 -45.43 -38.96
C SER A 469 9.39 -46.36 -39.63
N PRO A 470 9.72 -46.99 -40.76
CA PRO A 470 9.14 -48.26 -41.17
C PRO A 470 9.42 -49.33 -40.09
N ARG A 471 8.60 -50.40 -40.05
CA ARG A 471 8.77 -51.51 -39.10
C ARG A 471 10.06 -52.30 -39.37
N ALA A 472 10.94 -52.40 -38.38
CA ALA A 472 11.95 -53.46 -38.28
C ALA A 472 12.26 -53.79 -36.81
N ASP A 473 11.99 -55.05 -36.44
CA ASP A 473 12.47 -55.82 -35.27
C ASP A 473 12.36 -55.31 -33.82
N ARG A 474 12.49 -56.29 -32.92
CA ARG A 474 12.40 -56.16 -31.46
C ARG A 474 13.78 -56.42 -30.88
N ASN A 475 14.31 -55.52 -30.03
CA ASN A 475 14.84 -55.87 -28.71
C ASN A 475 15.47 -54.66 -27.98
N GLU A 476 15.34 -54.70 -26.64
CA GLU A 476 16.24 -54.18 -25.61
C GLU A 476 16.62 -52.67 -25.52
N GLY A 477 16.91 -52.25 -24.28
CA GLY A 477 17.98 -51.29 -24.01
C GLY A 477 17.63 -49.80 -24.01
N PHE A 478 16.91 -49.31 -22.99
CA PHE A 478 16.83 -47.87 -22.73
C PHE A 478 18.19 -47.35 -22.22
N GLY A 479 18.88 -46.56 -23.04
CA GLY A 479 20.17 -45.94 -22.70
C GLY A 479 20.17 -44.45 -23.04
N ILE A 480 20.55 -43.60 -22.07
CA ILE A 480 20.67 -42.15 -22.24
C ILE A 480 22.12 -41.78 -21.97
N ASP A 481 22.79 -41.14 -22.94
CA ASP A 481 24.15 -40.63 -22.77
C ASP A 481 24.40 -39.39 -23.66
N SER A 482 25.44 -38.64 -23.32
CA SER A 482 25.98 -37.46 -24.02
C SER A 482 25.13 -36.18 -24.14
N LEU A 483 25.51 -35.18 -23.34
CA LEU A 483 25.67 -33.80 -23.82
C LEU A 483 26.95 -33.24 -23.17
N GLN A 484 27.88 -32.72 -23.98
CA GLN A 484 29.18 -32.19 -23.52
C GLN A 484 29.54 -30.88 -24.21
N SER A 485 30.38 -30.10 -23.52
CA SER A 485 31.13 -28.91 -23.98
C SER A 485 30.30 -27.60 -24.08
N THR A 486 30.87 -26.40 -23.91
CA THR A 486 32.29 -25.97 -23.93
C THR A 486 32.75 -25.11 -22.72
N GLN A 487 34.06 -24.83 -22.66
CA GLN A 487 34.75 -23.91 -21.72
C GLN A 487 34.62 -22.43 -22.19
N GLY A 488 34.98 -21.36 -21.46
CA GLY A 488 35.62 -21.18 -20.13
C GLY A 488 36.88 -20.26 -20.20
N ARG A 489 37.09 -19.33 -19.25
CA ARG A 489 38.35 -18.52 -19.14
C ARG A 489 38.60 -17.96 -17.72
N VAL A 490 39.86 -17.68 -17.36
CA VAL A 490 40.34 -17.41 -15.97
C VAL A 490 41.48 -16.39 -15.90
N VAL A 491 41.44 -15.50 -14.89
CA VAL A 491 42.48 -14.55 -14.35
C VAL A 491 42.00 -14.15 -12.92
N SER A 492 42.77 -13.90 -11.83
CA SER A 492 44.12 -14.30 -11.35
C SER A 492 44.19 -14.02 -9.80
N LEU A 493 45.38 -13.84 -9.19
CA LEU A 493 45.63 -13.56 -7.75
C LEU A 493 46.58 -12.33 -7.58
N VAL A 494 46.72 -11.65 -6.42
CA VAL A 494 47.65 -11.90 -5.27
C VAL A 494 47.50 -10.74 -4.21
N PRO A 495 47.87 -10.87 -2.90
CA PRO A 495 47.48 -9.94 -1.80
C PRO A 495 48.65 -9.22 -1.05
N HIS A 496 48.39 -8.73 0.19
CA HIS A 496 49.25 -8.07 1.25
C HIS A 496 49.13 -6.52 1.37
N SER A 497 49.30 -5.87 2.55
CA SER A 497 49.47 -6.31 3.97
C SER A 497 49.13 -5.18 4.98
N ASP A 498 48.97 -5.49 6.27
CA ASP A 498 48.79 -4.52 7.39
C ASP A 498 50.07 -3.74 7.77
N GLU A 499 49.93 -2.54 8.36
CA GLU A 499 50.71 -2.15 9.55
C GLU A 499 50.08 -0.99 10.38
N LYS A 500 50.58 -0.80 11.62
CA LYS A 500 50.11 0.21 12.61
C LYS A 500 51.21 0.57 13.61
N LYS A 501 51.45 1.87 13.87
CA LYS A 501 51.98 2.52 15.12
C LYS A 501 52.54 3.93 14.80
N PRO A 502 52.89 4.77 15.81
CA PRO A 502 52.39 4.86 17.19
C PRO A 502 51.82 6.27 17.49
N VAL A 503 51.57 6.57 18.76
CA VAL A 503 51.30 7.92 19.31
C VAL A 503 52.48 8.32 20.19
N ASP A 504 52.81 9.61 20.27
CA ASP A 504 53.78 10.17 21.23
C ASP A 504 53.16 11.40 21.96
N PRO A 505 53.39 11.66 23.27
CA PRO A 505 52.53 12.55 24.05
C PRO A 505 53.22 13.79 24.63
N SER A 506 52.88 14.99 24.13
CA SER A 506 53.13 16.25 24.87
C SER A 506 52.24 17.41 24.43
N VAL A 507 51.40 17.90 25.34
CA VAL A 507 51.09 19.32 25.67
C VAL A 507 49.88 19.32 26.62
N SER A 508 49.98 20.05 27.72
CA SER A 508 49.01 20.03 28.83
C SER A 508 48.09 21.25 28.86
N GLU A 509 46.82 20.99 29.20
CA GLU A 509 45.91 21.86 29.95
C GLU A 509 45.67 23.33 29.51
N ALA A 510 44.53 23.57 28.84
CA ALA A 510 43.71 24.76 29.09
C ALA A 510 42.25 24.61 28.60
N ASN A 511 41.29 25.01 29.46
CA ASN A 511 39.85 25.26 29.24
C ASN A 511 38.83 24.15 29.55
N SER A 512 37.80 24.54 30.31
CA SER A 512 36.77 23.69 30.91
C SER A 512 35.41 23.83 30.23
N ASP A 513 35.12 22.97 29.25
CA ASP A 513 33.77 22.72 28.74
C ASP A 513 33.70 21.27 28.17
N PRO A 514 32.93 20.34 28.77
CA PRO A 514 32.89 18.94 28.34
C PRO A 514 32.43 18.69 26.90
N LEU A 515 31.92 19.70 26.18
CA LEU A 515 31.39 19.56 24.82
C LEU A 515 32.17 20.33 23.73
N LYS A 516 33.15 21.17 24.07
CA LYS A 516 33.88 21.97 23.07
C LYS A 516 34.85 21.17 22.18
N GLY A 517 35.29 19.99 22.61
CA GLY A 517 36.30 19.21 21.89
C GLY A 517 35.83 18.39 20.69
N GLN A 518 34.52 18.20 20.49
CA GLN A 518 34.00 17.19 19.53
C GLN A 518 33.34 17.77 18.27
N TYR A 519 33.01 19.06 18.24
CA TYR A 519 32.22 19.69 17.18
C TYR A 519 32.72 21.11 16.87
N PRO A 520 33.83 21.26 16.13
CA PRO A 520 34.36 22.58 15.79
C PRO A 520 33.45 23.31 14.78
N PRO A 521 33.32 24.65 14.88
CA PRO A 521 32.62 25.46 13.88
C PRO A 521 33.33 25.37 12.52
N PRO A 522 32.60 25.52 11.40
CA PRO A 522 33.22 25.56 10.07
C PRO A 522 34.00 26.88 9.87
N THR A 523 35.07 26.82 9.07
CA THR A 523 35.73 28.03 8.55
C THR A 523 34.93 28.65 7.41
N ASP A 524 35.28 29.87 6.95
CA ASP A 524 34.63 30.52 5.80
C ASP A 524 34.76 29.71 4.50
N GLU A 525 35.91 29.07 4.29
CA GLU A 525 36.17 28.23 3.12
C GLU A 525 35.36 26.92 3.19
N GLU A 526 35.30 26.28 4.37
CA GLU A 526 34.47 25.11 4.60
C GLU A 526 32.97 25.43 4.47
N SER A 527 32.54 26.62 4.93
CA SER A 527 31.15 27.09 4.83
C SER A 527 30.68 27.31 3.39
N ARG A 528 31.61 27.46 2.44
CA ARG A 528 31.33 27.60 0.99
C ARG A 528 31.49 26.29 0.21
N THR A 529 32.30 25.36 0.71
CA THR A 529 32.69 24.13 -0.02
C THR A 529 32.03 22.85 0.49
N LEU A 530 31.75 22.75 1.79
CA LEU A 530 31.23 21.52 2.39
C LEU A 530 29.70 21.42 2.30
N ARG A 531 29.22 20.19 2.12
CA ARG A 531 27.78 19.89 2.05
C ARG A 531 27.12 20.12 3.41
N LYS A 532 26.05 20.92 3.43
CA LYS A 532 25.14 21.06 4.58
C LYS A 532 24.24 19.83 4.72
N VAL A 533 24.13 19.27 5.93
CA VAL A 533 23.37 18.06 6.26
C VAL A 533 22.69 18.24 7.62
N ALA A 534 21.47 17.71 7.79
CA ALA A 534 20.78 17.72 9.08
C ALA A 534 21.48 16.81 10.12
N ALA A 535 21.45 17.22 11.39
CA ALA A 535 21.97 16.43 12.50
C ALA A 535 21.09 15.21 12.84
N THR A 536 21.60 14.38 13.76
CA THR A 536 20.84 13.27 14.37
C THR A 536 19.87 13.83 15.40
N ILE A 537 18.59 13.45 15.29
CA ILE A 537 17.53 13.98 16.15
C ILE A 537 17.55 13.23 17.50
N PRO A 538 17.55 13.93 18.65
CA PRO A 538 17.49 13.29 19.96
C PRO A 538 16.23 12.41 20.13
N LEU A 539 16.38 11.27 20.82
CA LEU A 539 15.26 10.39 21.12
C LEU A 539 14.13 11.11 21.87
N ALA A 540 14.48 12.07 22.74
CA ALA A 540 13.53 12.91 23.46
C ALA A 540 12.66 13.79 22.56
N SER A 541 13.17 14.22 21.39
CA SER A 541 12.38 14.95 20.39
C SER A 541 11.39 14.01 19.69
N LEU A 542 11.85 12.82 19.28
CA LEU A 542 11.03 11.81 18.60
C LEU A 542 9.86 11.33 19.46
N SER A 543 10.09 11.11 20.77
CA SER A 543 9.02 10.72 21.69
C SER A 543 8.09 11.87 22.08
N LEU A 544 8.51 13.14 21.94
CA LEU A 544 7.59 14.28 22.00
C LEU A 544 6.78 14.43 20.70
N CYS A 545 7.33 14.09 19.53
CA CYS A 545 6.53 13.95 18.31
C CYS A 545 5.45 12.87 18.48
N LEU A 546 5.77 11.74 19.14
CA LEU A 546 4.78 10.71 19.47
C LEU A 546 3.64 11.24 20.38
N VAL A 547 3.95 12.20 21.26
CA VAL A 547 2.96 12.86 22.14
C VAL A 547 2.03 13.80 21.36
N GLU A 548 2.56 14.68 20.50
CA GLU A 548 1.75 15.49 19.57
C GLU A 548 0.78 14.60 18.76
N PHE A 549 1.33 13.54 18.19
CA PHE A 549 0.62 12.71 17.25
C PHE A 549 -0.54 11.90 17.88
N ALA A 550 -0.35 11.34 19.08
CA ALA A 550 -1.43 10.66 19.76
C ALA A 550 -2.54 11.64 20.18
N GLU A 551 -2.19 12.88 20.55
CA GLU A 551 -3.19 13.94 20.77
C GLU A 551 -3.93 14.31 19.48
N ARG A 552 -3.23 14.46 18.34
CA ARG A 552 -3.87 14.69 17.04
C ARG A 552 -4.77 13.56 16.59
N THR A 553 -4.36 12.30 16.81
CA THR A 553 -5.18 11.12 16.49
C THR A 553 -6.53 11.19 17.21
N SER A 554 -6.53 11.53 18.51
CA SER A 554 -7.75 11.66 19.31
C SER A 554 -8.56 12.92 18.97
N TYR A 555 -7.88 14.04 18.72
CA TYR A 555 -8.51 15.31 18.32
C TYR A 555 -9.25 15.18 16.98
N TYR A 556 -8.60 14.66 15.93
CA TYR A 556 -9.21 14.49 14.61
C TYR A 556 -10.22 13.33 14.58
N GLY A 557 -9.92 12.20 15.24
CA GLY A 557 -10.83 11.06 15.34
C GLY A 557 -12.13 11.38 16.08
N ALA A 558 -12.11 12.30 17.05
CA ALA A 558 -13.33 12.85 17.64
C ALA A 558 -13.98 13.90 16.73
N ARG A 559 -13.21 14.89 16.23
CA ARG A 559 -13.75 16.03 15.47
C ARG A 559 -14.51 15.63 14.21
N THR A 560 -14.00 14.67 13.44
CA THR A 560 -14.59 14.25 12.16
C THR A 560 -16.03 13.72 12.31
N VAL A 561 -16.34 13.05 13.41
CA VAL A 561 -17.69 12.50 13.66
C VAL A 561 -18.65 13.49 14.34
N PHE A 562 -18.19 14.67 14.78
CA PHE A 562 -19.06 15.65 15.47
C PHE A 562 -20.20 16.13 14.58
N ALA A 563 -19.96 16.38 13.29
CA ALA A 563 -20.97 16.87 12.35
C ALA A 563 -22.17 15.90 12.29
N ASN A 564 -21.94 14.67 11.82
CA ASN A 564 -22.96 13.62 11.76
C ASN A 564 -23.64 13.35 13.11
N PHE A 565 -22.87 13.27 14.21
CA PHE A 565 -23.39 12.97 15.55
C PHE A 565 -24.37 14.05 16.05
N ILE A 566 -24.11 15.32 15.75
CA ILE A 566 -25.00 16.44 16.13
C ILE A 566 -26.17 16.54 15.14
N GLU A 567 -25.91 16.44 13.84
CA GLU A 567 -26.86 16.74 12.77
C GLU A 567 -28.00 15.72 12.69
N PHE A 568 -27.66 14.44 12.56
CA PHE A 568 -28.61 13.38 12.24
C PHE A 568 -29.16 12.69 13.51
N PRO A 569 -30.42 12.22 13.48
CA PRO A 569 -31.01 11.48 14.59
C PRO A 569 -30.50 10.03 14.66
N LEU A 570 -30.56 9.43 15.86
CA LEU A 570 -30.19 8.04 16.12
C LEU A 570 -30.86 7.05 15.13
N PRO A 571 -30.10 6.28 14.32
CA PRO A 571 -30.67 5.39 13.30
C PRO A 571 -31.56 4.27 13.86
N LYS A 572 -32.84 4.27 13.48
CA LYS A 572 -33.79 3.19 13.81
C LYS A 572 -33.30 1.84 13.26
N ARG A 573 -33.25 0.81 14.12
CA ARG A 573 -32.63 -0.52 13.90
C ARG A 573 -31.09 -0.52 13.71
N GLY A 574 -30.40 0.58 14.02
CA GLY A 574 -28.95 0.64 14.11
C GLY A 574 -28.41 -0.01 15.39
N ASN A 575 -27.10 0.11 15.65
CA ASN A 575 -26.43 -0.53 16.79
C ASN A 575 -26.72 0.12 18.18
N GLY A 576 -27.61 1.11 18.24
CA GLY A 576 -27.90 1.88 19.46
C GLY A 576 -26.83 2.90 19.87
N ALA A 577 -25.67 2.93 19.21
CA ALA A 577 -24.54 3.84 19.44
C ALA A 577 -24.32 4.83 18.26
N GLY A 578 -25.33 5.01 17.41
CA GLY A 578 -25.32 5.95 16.29
C GLY A 578 -24.92 5.38 14.92
N ALA A 579 -24.48 4.11 14.84
CA ALA A 579 -24.19 3.49 13.54
C ALA A 579 -25.47 2.97 12.86
N PRO A 580 -25.62 3.15 11.53
CA PRO A 580 -26.75 2.65 10.76
C PRO A 580 -26.75 1.10 10.67
N PRO A 581 -27.88 0.48 10.29
CA PRO A 581 -27.89 -0.95 9.95
C PRO A 581 -26.93 -1.26 8.79
N ARG A 582 -26.22 -2.39 8.86
CA ARG A 582 -25.34 -2.88 7.77
C ARG A 582 -26.13 -3.00 6.47
N GLY A 583 -25.49 -2.67 5.34
CA GLY A 583 -26.12 -2.70 4.01
C GLY A 583 -27.12 -1.57 3.72
N THR A 584 -27.19 -0.51 4.54
CA THR A 584 -28.10 0.62 4.30
C THR A 584 -27.35 1.90 3.95
N GLN A 585 -27.88 2.68 2.99
CA GLN A 585 -27.39 4.01 2.58
C GLN A 585 -27.84 5.10 3.59
N LYS A 586 -27.82 4.82 4.90
CA LYS A 586 -28.23 5.77 5.95
C LYS A 586 -27.01 6.37 6.61
N THR A 587 -26.98 7.69 6.75
CA THR A 587 -25.94 8.41 7.48
C THR A 587 -25.90 7.99 8.97
N ALA A 588 -24.72 8.06 9.58
CA ALA A 588 -24.58 7.93 11.03
C ALA A 588 -25.16 9.17 11.74
N GLY A 589 -25.64 9.00 12.97
CA GLY A 589 -26.31 10.08 13.70
C GLY A 589 -26.63 9.74 15.15
N ALA A 590 -26.89 10.76 15.96
CA ALA A 590 -27.26 10.61 17.36
C ALA A 590 -28.28 11.66 17.82
N LEU A 591 -27.90 12.94 17.84
CA LEU A 591 -28.63 13.99 18.56
C LEU A 591 -29.79 14.60 17.75
N GLY A 592 -29.74 14.57 16.41
CA GLY A 592 -30.83 15.07 15.56
C GLY A 592 -31.08 16.58 15.66
N MET A 593 -30.05 17.38 15.97
CA MET A 593 -30.15 18.83 16.17
C MET A 593 -30.07 19.63 14.85
N GLY A 594 -29.79 18.97 13.73
CA GLY A 594 -29.80 19.55 12.39
C GLY A 594 -28.58 20.41 12.00
N LEU A 595 -28.53 20.76 10.72
CA LEU A 595 -27.41 21.41 10.01
C LEU A 595 -26.85 22.66 10.70
N GLN A 596 -27.71 23.53 11.22
CA GLN A 596 -27.28 24.77 11.86
C GLN A 596 -26.60 24.53 13.21
N ALA A 597 -27.11 23.60 14.03
CA ALA A 597 -26.48 23.25 15.30
C ALA A 597 -25.18 22.46 15.10
N SER A 598 -25.15 21.56 14.10
CA SER A 598 -23.97 20.84 13.62
C SER A 598 -22.85 21.80 13.21
N SER A 599 -23.19 22.80 12.40
CA SER A 599 -22.27 23.85 11.95
C SER A 599 -21.79 24.72 13.12
N ALA A 600 -22.71 25.26 13.92
CA ALA A 600 -22.40 26.17 15.04
C ALA A 600 -21.50 25.50 16.10
N LEU A 601 -21.83 24.30 16.56
CA LEU A 601 -21.01 23.62 17.57
C LEU A 601 -19.64 23.20 17.02
N SER A 602 -19.53 22.87 15.73
CA SER A 602 -18.26 22.56 15.07
C SER A 602 -17.38 23.80 14.85
N LEU A 603 -17.99 24.94 14.54
CA LEU A 603 -17.34 26.25 14.39
C LEU A 603 -16.94 26.82 15.75
N LEU A 604 -17.80 26.76 16.77
CA LEU A 604 -17.49 27.12 18.16
C LEU A 604 -16.36 26.27 18.75
N PHE A 605 -16.39 24.95 18.53
CA PHE A 605 -15.28 24.05 18.90
C PHE A 605 -13.97 24.50 18.26
N SER A 606 -14.00 24.77 16.95
CA SER A 606 -12.84 25.23 16.19
C SER A 606 -12.34 26.58 16.71
N PHE A 607 -13.22 27.57 16.84
CA PHE A 607 -12.93 28.89 17.40
C PHE A 607 -12.22 28.77 18.75
N LEU A 608 -12.82 28.11 19.73
CA LEU A 608 -12.22 27.95 21.06
C LEU A 608 -10.87 27.21 21.00
N ALA A 609 -10.79 26.13 20.23
CA ALA A 609 -9.58 25.32 20.08
C ALA A 609 -8.43 26.02 19.30
N TYR A 610 -8.68 27.22 18.77
CA TYR A 610 -7.71 28.09 18.09
C TYR A 610 -7.56 29.50 18.74
N VAL A 611 -8.48 29.96 19.60
CA VAL A 611 -8.30 31.15 20.48
C VAL A 611 -7.52 30.79 21.74
N ILE A 612 -7.88 29.71 22.42
CA ILE A 612 -7.31 29.31 23.71
C ILE A 612 -5.78 29.10 23.66
N PRO A 613 -5.14 28.70 22.54
CA PRO A 613 -3.68 28.75 22.37
C PRO A 613 -2.99 30.06 22.77
N ILE A 614 -3.63 31.23 22.62
CA ILE A 614 -3.03 32.51 23.07
C ILE A 614 -2.82 32.49 24.58
N LEU A 615 -3.86 32.08 25.33
CA LEU A 615 -3.82 32.00 26.79
C LEU A 615 -2.94 30.82 27.25
N GLY A 616 -3.00 29.68 26.56
CA GLY A 616 -2.22 28.48 26.85
C GLY A 616 -0.71 28.66 26.64
N GLY A 617 -0.31 29.40 25.61
CA GLY A 617 1.09 29.78 25.37
C GLY A 617 1.59 30.80 26.41
N TRP A 618 0.83 31.87 26.65
CA TRP A 618 1.15 32.88 27.67
C TRP A 618 1.31 32.28 29.07
N TRP A 619 0.36 31.45 29.51
CA TRP A 619 0.38 30.81 30.83
C TRP A 619 1.59 29.90 31.03
N ALA A 620 2.01 29.21 29.96
CA ALA A 620 3.18 28.37 29.94
C ALA A 620 4.49 29.16 29.95
N ASP A 621 4.67 30.15 29.07
CA ASP A 621 5.90 30.94 28.98
C ASP A 621 6.12 31.83 30.23
N VAL A 622 5.04 32.34 30.83
CA VAL A 622 5.12 33.30 31.95
C VAL A 622 5.08 32.65 33.35
N ARG A 623 4.26 31.61 33.59
CA ARG A 623 4.01 31.09 34.96
C ARG A 623 4.48 29.65 35.21
N ILE A 624 4.23 28.73 34.28
CA ILE A 624 4.24 27.29 34.61
C ILE A 624 5.33 26.47 33.88
N GLY A 625 5.80 26.93 32.73
CA GLY A 625 6.73 26.21 31.86
C GLY A 625 6.01 25.22 30.92
N ARG A 626 6.41 25.23 29.64
CA ARG A 626 5.78 24.50 28.52
C ARG A 626 5.47 23.03 28.84
N TYR A 627 6.41 22.31 29.44
CA TYR A 627 6.24 20.88 29.78
C TYR A 627 5.11 20.61 30.77
N LYS A 628 4.91 21.47 31.78
CA LYS A 628 3.80 21.31 32.74
C LYS A 628 2.46 21.67 32.09
N ALA A 629 2.43 22.70 31.24
CA ALA A 629 1.23 23.05 30.47
C ALA A 629 0.80 21.91 29.53
N ILE A 630 1.74 21.26 28.84
CA ILE A 630 1.50 20.06 28.01
C ILE A 630 0.80 18.96 28.82
N MET A 631 1.31 18.63 30.02
CA MET A 631 0.68 17.59 30.87
C MET A 631 -0.75 17.96 31.29
N VAL A 632 -1.03 19.23 31.61
CA VAL A 632 -2.39 19.69 31.93
C VAL A 632 -3.31 19.63 30.70
N GLY A 633 -2.84 20.04 29.52
CA GLY A 633 -3.61 19.93 28.27
C GLY A 633 -4.01 18.50 27.94
N VAL A 634 -3.07 17.55 28.05
CA VAL A 634 -3.33 16.11 27.87
C VAL A 634 -4.32 15.58 28.92
N PHE A 635 -4.17 15.95 30.19
CA PHE A 635 -5.13 15.53 31.23
C PHE A 635 -6.56 16.01 30.94
N LEU A 636 -6.72 17.27 30.53
CA LEU A 636 -8.04 17.85 30.22
C LEU A 636 -8.66 17.26 28.95
N CYS A 637 -7.86 16.99 27.90
CA CYS A 637 -8.33 16.24 26.72
C CYS A 637 -8.76 14.80 27.06
N GLY A 638 -8.02 14.11 27.94
CA GLY A 638 -8.42 12.78 28.42
C GLY A 638 -9.73 12.80 29.19
N LEU A 639 -9.90 13.75 30.10
CA LEU A 639 -11.16 13.95 30.82
C LEU A 639 -12.31 14.31 29.87
N ALA A 640 -12.05 15.15 28.86
CA ALA A 640 -13.03 15.51 27.85
C ALA A 640 -13.56 14.28 27.09
N HIS A 641 -12.69 13.40 26.61
CA HIS A 641 -13.12 12.17 25.91
C HIS A 641 -13.92 11.22 26.82
N ILE A 642 -13.61 11.14 28.11
CA ILE A 642 -14.42 10.37 29.08
C ILE A 642 -15.83 10.98 29.21
N VAL A 643 -15.93 12.31 29.31
CA VAL A 643 -17.23 13.01 29.42
C VAL A 643 -18.04 12.93 28.12
N GLN A 644 -17.38 12.99 26.94
CA GLN A 644 -18.04 12.74 25.65
C GLN A 644 -18.55 11.31 25.53
N LEU A 645 -17.77 10.32 26.00
CA LEU A 645 -18.16 8.90 25.98
C LEU A 645 -19.47 8.69 26.76
N VAL A 646 -19.65 9.33 27.91
CA VAL A 646 -20.91 9.25 28.68
C VAL A 646 -22.13 9.71 27.85
N GLY A 647 -22.00 10.75 27.03
CA GLY A 647 -23.05 11.18 26.11
C GLY A 647 -23.30 10.22 24.93
N ALA A 648 -22.31 9.41 24.56
CA ALA A 648 -22.38 8.44 23.47
C ALA A 648 -22.74 7.00 23.91
N ILE A 649 -22.90 6.72 25.22
CA ILE A 649 -23.34 5.41 25.70
C ILE A 649 -24.79 5.13 25.20
N PRO A 650 -25.09 3.93 24.63
CA PRO A 650 -26.42 3.60 24.13
C PRO A 650 -27.57 3.82 25.11
N SER A 651 -27.39 3.49 26.40
CA SER A 651 -28.40 3.69 27.45
C SER A 651 -28.62 5.16 27.87
N VAL A 652 -27.81 6.08 27.33
CA VAL A 652 -28.00 7.54 27.44
C VAL A 652 -28.62 8.07 26.14
N LEU A 653 -28.05 7.70 24.98
CA LEU A 653 -28.60 8.03 23.65
C LEU A 653 -30.07 7.63 23.48
N GLN A 654 -30.44 6.43 23.92
CA GLN A 654 -31.80 5.90 23.80
C GLN A 654 -32.82 6.62 24.70
N LYS A 655 -32.37 7.42 25.68
CA LYS A 655 -33.24 8.30 26.48
C LYS A 655 -33.54 9.64 25.79
N GLY A 656 -32.88 9.93 24.67
CA GLY A 656 -33.09 11.13 23.86
C GLY A 656 -32.01 12.20 24.03
N ALA A 657 -31.99 13.14 23.10
CA ALA A 657 -30.96 14.19 22.99
C ALA A 657 -30.85 15.08 24.25
N SER A 658 -31.93 15.25 25.02
CA SER A 658 -31.93 15.96 26.30
C SER A 658 -30.96 15.39 27.33
N HIS A 659 -30.67 14.08 27.28
CA HIS A 659 -29.74 13.41 28.18
C HIS A 659 -28.34 13.23 27.56
N ALA A 660 -28.25 13.08 26.24
CA ALA A 660 -26.99 12.83 25.53
C ALA A 660 -26.22 14.11 25.14
N ALA A 661 -26.93 15.18 24.74
CA ALA A 661 -26.29 16.41 24.28
C ALA A 661 -25.52 17.17 25.38
N PRO A 662 -26.02 17.32 26.64
CA PRO A 662 -25.27 18.05 27.67
C PRO A 662 -23.87 17.49 27.98
N PRO A 663 -23.66 16.19 28.28
CA PRO A 663 -22.31 15.67 28.49
C PRO A 663 -21.46 15.73 27.21
N PHE A 664 -22.03 15.49 26.03
CA PHE A 664 -21.31 15.60 24.76
C PHE A 664 -20.78 17.03 24.52
N ILE A 665 -21.61 18.06 24.75
CA ILE A 665 -21.23 19.48 24.58
C ILE A 665 -20.22 19.92 25.65
N ILE A 666 -20.40 19.52 26.91
CA ILE A 666 -19.42 19.80 27.99
C ILE A 666 -18.06 19.19 27.63
N GLY A 667 -18.04 17.94 27.15
CA GLY A 667 -16.82 17.28 26.69
C GLY A 667 -16.20 17.96 25.46
N LEU A 668 -17.00 18.38 24.48
CA LEU A 668 -16.54 19.15 23.32
C LEU A 668 -15.85 20.47 23.71
N LEU A 669 -16.44 21.23 24.65
CA LEU A 669 -15.85 22.47 25.17
C LEU A 669 -14.56 22.20 25.97
N LEU A 670 -14.53 21.14 26.77
CA LEU A 670 -13.35 20.74 27.55
C LEU A 670 -12.20 20.27 26.64
N LEU A 671 -12.49 19.59 25.52
CA LEU A 671 -11.52 19.18 24.51
C LEU A 671 -10.92 20.38 23.77
N ALA A 672 -11.74 21.39 23.46
CA ALA A 672 -11.26 22.65 22.89
C ALA A 672 -10.27 23.34 23.85
N PHE A 673 -10.59 23.38 25.15
CA PHE A 673 -9.73 23.99 26.17
C PHE A 673 -8.42 23.20 26.41
N GLY A 674 -8.50 21.87 26.52
CA GLY A 674 -7.32 21.00 26.67
C GLY A 674 -6.37 21.09 25.48
N SER A 675 -6.88 20.96 24.25
CA SER A 675 -6.05 21.08 23.04
C SER A 675 -5.51 22.51 22.87
N GLY A 676 -6.27 23.52 23.30
CA GLY A 676 -5.85 24.91 23.34
C GLY A 676 -4.62 25.15 24.23
N ILE A 677 -4.55 24.50 25.40
CA ILE A 677 -3.35 24.57 26.27
C ILE A 677 -2.17 23.76 25.68
N PHE A 678 -2.45 22.65 25.00
CA PHE A 678 -1.45 21.74 24.45
C PHE A 678 -0.73 22.29 23.20
N LYS A 679 -1.50 22.68 22.17
CA LYS A 679 -1.04 23.10 20.83
C LYS A 679 0.13 24.11 20.80
N PRO A 680 0.10 25.25 21.52
CA PRO A 680 1.15 26.27 21.39
C PRO A 680 2.48 25.86 22.06
N ASN A 681 2.46 24.83 22.91
CA ASN A 681 3.57 24.48 23.80
C ASN A 681 4.41 23.30 23.30
N ILE A 682 3.80 22.34 22.60
CA ILE A 682 4.44 21.09 22.18
C ILE A 682 5.51 21.28 21.10
N ALA A 683 5.23 22.00 20.01
CA ALA A 683 6.20 22.21 18.92
C ALA A 683 7.46 22.99 19.36
N PRO A 684 7.38 24.09 20.13
CA PRO A 684 8.57 24.71 20.72
C PRO A 684 9.35 23.77 21.65
N THR A 685 8.65 22.94 22.44
CA THR A 685 9.30 21.98 23.36
C THR A 685 10.04 20.86 22.60
N VAL A 686 9.54 20.41 21.44
CA VAL A 686 10.22 19.49 20.52
C VAL A 686 11.51 20.13 19.98
N LEU A 687 11.44 21.37 19.52
CA LEU A 687 12.59 22.09 18.94
C LEU A 687 13.66 22.41 20.00
N ASP A 688 13.28 22.76 21.23
CA ASP A 688 14.21 23.04 22.33
C ASP A 688 15.02 21.83 22.81
N GLN A 689 14.70 20.60 22.36
CA GLN A 689 15.54 19.43 22.61
C GLN A 689 16.82 19.43 21.75
N ASN A 690 16.83 20.13 20.61
CA ASN A 690 17.99 20.26 19.75
C ASN A 690 18.96 21.31 20.36
N ARG A 691 19.99 20.82 21.06
CA ARG A 691 20.89 21.68 21.86
C ARG A 691 21.90 22.49 21.04
N HIS A 692 22.34 21.98 19.90
CA HIS A 692 23.27 22.68 19.01
C HIS A 692 22.53 23.78 18.23
N ARG A 693 22.94 25.03 18.43
CA ARG A 693 22.31 26.24 17.83
C ARG A 693 23.21 26.99 16.85
N LEU A 694 24.43 26.50 16.64
CA LEU A 694 25.40 27.00 15.65
C LEU A 694 25.74 25.87 14.68
N PRO A 695 26.10 26.18 13.42
CA PRO A 695 26.63 25.18 12.50
C PRO A 695 27.96 24.64 13.02
N TYR A 696 28.17 23.33 12.85
CA TYR A 696 29.40 22.65 13.26
C TYR A 696 29.79 21.60 12.23
N THR A 697 31.08 21.28 12.13
CA THR A 697 31.54 20.22 11.23
C THR A 697 31.52 18.86 11.91
N LYS A 698 31.23 17.81 11.13
CA LYS A 698 31.34 16.41 11.53
C LYS A 698 31.79 15.57 10.34
N GLN A 699 32.43 14.44 10.60
CA GLN A 699 32.58 13.38 9.60
C GLN A 699 31.37 12.43 9.66
N LEU A 700 30.99 11.90 8.51
CA LEU A 700 30.04 10.78 8.39
C LEU A 700 30.78 9.44 8.50
N GLU A 701 30.04 8.35 8.69
CA GLU A 701 30.59 6.98 8.67
C GLU A 701 31.24 6.60 7.31
N SER A 702 30.94 7.37 6.25
CA SER A 702 31.59 7.30 4.94
C SER A 702 32.93 8.06 4.83
N GLY A 703 33.38 8.74 5.89
CA GLY A 703 34.56 9.61 5.90
C GLY A 703 34.32 11.04 5.36
N GLU A 704 33.17 11.31 4.74
CA GLU A 704 32.81 12.64 4.23
C GLU A 704 32.71 13.67 5.37
N LYS A 705 33.49 14.76 5.32
CA LYS A 705 33.34 15.91 6.22
C LYS A 705 32.17 16.78 5.73
N VAL A 706 31.19 17.01 6.60
CA VAL A 706 29.96 17.75 6.30
C VAL A 706 29.65 18.78 7.39
N ILE A 707 28.90 19.81 7.03
CA ILE A 707 28.38 20.80 7.98
C ILE A 707 27.04 20.32 8.51
N ALA A 708 26.96 20.12 9.82
CA ALA A 708 25.70 19.91 10.53
C ALA A 708 25.01 21.26 10.74
N ASP A 709 23.92 21.49 10.00
CA ASP A 709 23.23 22.78 10.00
C ASP A 709 21.98 22.75 10.93
N PRO A 710 21.88 23.66 11.93
CA PRO A 710 20.73 23.73 12.85
C PRO A 710 19.39 24.03 12.17
N GLU A 711 19.37 24.81 11.09
CA GLU A 711 18.15 25.19 10.37
C GLU A 711 17.58 23.97 9.63
N LEU A 712 18.41 23.32 8.81
CA LEU A 712 18.06 22.04 8.16
C LEU A 712 17.67 20.95 9.18
N THR A 713 18.27 20.97 10.37
CA THR A 713 17.89 20.08 11.48
C THR A 713 16.52 20.45 12.05
N GLY A 714 16.21 21.74 12.20
CA GLY A 714 14.91 22.26 12.60
C GLY A 714 13.81 21.90 11.61
N THR A 715 13.98 22.25 10.33
CA THR A 715 13.04 21.93 9.24
C THR A 715 12.83 20.41 9.13
N ARG A 716 13.88 19.59 9.21
CA ARG A 716 13.76 18.11 9.25
C ARG A 716 12.99 17.63 10.48
N THR A 717 13.22 18.21 11.66
CA THR A 717 12.49 17.85 12.89
C THR A 717 11.00 18.21 12.76
N MET A 718 10.68 19.35 12.16
CA MET A 718 9.29 19.77 11.89
C MET A 718 8.62 18.93 10.80
N LEU A 719 9.31 18.57 9.71
CA LEU A 719 8.79 17.64 8.71
C LEU A 719 8.48 16.25 9.31
N ILE A 720 9.31 15.77 10.25
CA ILE A 720 9.06 14.52 10.97
C ILE A 720 7.90 14.66 11.97
N PHE A 721 7.80 15.79 12.68
CA PHE A 721 6.65 16.13 13.53
C PHE A 721 5.34 16.13 12.72
N TYR A 722 5.31 16.80 11.55
CA TYR A 722 4.18 16.76 10.63
C TYR A 722 3.92 15.36 10.03
N GLY A 723 4.96 14.57 9.76
CA GLY A 723 4.81 13.18 9.33
C GLY A 723 4.09 12.34 10.38
N PHE A 724 4.54 12.42 11.64
CA PHE A 724 3.96 11.68 12.75
C PHE A 724 2.47 11.97 12.97
N ILE A 725 2.02 13.22 12.80
CA ILE A 725 0.60 13.64 12.98
C ILE A 725 -0.41 12.74 12.23
N ASN A 726 0.00 12.02 11.18
CA ASN A 726 -0.89 11.30 10.28
C ASN A 726 -0.99 9.76 10.47
N VAL A 727 -0.35 9.12 11.47
CA VAL A 727 -0.13 7.63 11.48
C VAL A 727 -0.60 6.92 12.77
N ALA A 728 -1.93 6.81 12.97
CA ALA A 728 -2.69 6.51 14.22
C ALA A 728 -2.18 5.48 15.28
N ILE A 729 -2.27 5.86 16.57
CA ILE A 729 -2.05 5.05 17.81
C ILE A 729 -3.02 5.53 18.93
N ILE A 730 -3.35 4.65 19.89
CA ILE A 730 -4.31 4.86 20.98
C ILE A 730 -3.87 5.90 22.02
N TYR A 731 -4.76 6.86 22.32
CA TYR A 731 -4.54 8.00 23.22
C TYR A 731 -4.17 7.66 24.68
N PHE A 732 -4.79 6.63 25.27
CA PHE A 732 -4.72 6.37 26.73
C PHE A 732 -3.32 6.12 27.31
N MET A 733 -2.32 5.81 26.49
CA MET A 733 -0.94 5.59 26.95
C MET A 733 -0.12 6.88 27.12
N LEU A 734 -0.64 8.03 26.68
CA LEU A 734 0.03 9.33 26.73
C LEU A 734 0.53 9.77 28.13
N PRO A 735 -0.26 9.67 29.21
CA PRO A 735 0.17 10.15 30.52
C PRO A 735 1.36 9.33 31.07
N LEU A 736 1.35 8.01 30.85
CA LEU A 736 2.40 7.09 31.26
C LEU A 736 3.71 7.36 30.49
N LEU A 737 3.60 7.62 29.18
CA LEU A 737 4.74 8.03 28.35
C LEU A 737 5.36 9.34 28.87
N LEU A 738 4.53 10.36 29.13
CA LEU A 738 5.00 11.65 29.67
C LEU A 738 5.64 11.51 31.05
N LEU A 739 5.06 10.71 31.96
CA LEU A 739 5.65 10.41 33.27
C LEU A 739 7.02 9.74 33.13
N GLY A 740 7.16 8.70 32.29
CA GLY A 740 8.43 8.04 32.03
C GLY A 740 9.46 8.92 31.30
N MET A 741 8.99 9.89 30.52
CA MET A 741 9.82 10.91 29.86
C MET A 741 10.29 12.04 30.78
N TYR A 742 9.63 12.27 31.92
CA TYR A 742 9.81 13.48 32.73
C TYR A 742 11.27 13.75 33.13
N THR A 743 12.07 12.71 33.35
CA THR A 743 13.50 12.85 33.74
C THR A 743 14.44 13.01 32.54
N ARG A 744 13.99 12.77 31.30
CA ARG A 744 14.81 12.72 30.09
C ARG A 744 14.63 13.93 29.16
N THR A 745 13.51 14.64 29.23
CA THR A 745 13.25 15.85 28.43
C THR A 745 13.96 17.08 29.04
N TYR A 746 14.67 17.86 28.21
CA TYR A 746 15.17 19.18 28.61
C TYR A 746 14.01 20.19 28.71
N LYS A 747 13.98 20.95 29.80
CA LYS A 747 12.89 21.87 30.15
C LYS A 747 13.47 23.28 30.24
N GLN A 748 13.03 24.19 29.37
CA GLN A 748 13.33 25.60 29.59
C GLN A 748 12.59 26.11 30.84
N PRO A 749 13.23 26.92 31.70
CA PRO A 749 12.50 27.68 32.72
C PRO A 749 11.57 28.70 32.04
N PRO A 750 10.46 29.11 32.68
CA PRO A 750 9.64 30.21 32.17
C PRO A 750 10.50 31.48 32.07
N SER A 751 10.39 32.23 30.96
CA SER A 751 11.23 33.40 30.69
C SER A 751 10.89 34.63 31.55
N GLY A 752 9.95 34.48 32.49
CA GLY A 752 9.40 35.56 33.28
C GLY A 752 8.38 36.40 32.49
N ALA A 753 7.66 37.27 33.20
CA ALA A 753 6.67 38.15 32.58
C ALA A 753 7.31 39.35 31.82
N ALA A 754 8.61 39.60 32.03
CA ALA A 754 9.28 40.85 31.64
C ALA A 754 9.18 41.14 30.14
N ASP A 755 9.74 40.28 29.28
CA ASP A 755 9.79 40.49 27.82
C ASP A 755 8.41 40.64 27.20
N PHE A 756 7.42 39.87 27.67
CA PHE A 756 6.05 39.94 27.16
C PHE A 756 5.33 41.22 27.59
N ILE A 757 5.50 41.64 28.85
CA ILE A 757 4.98 42.92 29.34
C ILE A 757 5.71 44.09 28.66
N GLN A 758 7.01 43.96 28.37
CA GLN A 758 7.80 44.95 27.65
C GLN A 758 7.29 45.10 26.21
N ALA A 759 7.04 44.00 25.49
CA ALA A 759 6.46 44.03 24.15
C ALA A 759 5.07 44.69 24.11
N ILE A 760 4.18 44.37 25.06
CA ILE A 760 2.89 45.05 25.21
C ILE A 760 3.06 46.54 25.53
N SER A 761 4.03 46.89 26.38
CA SER A 761 4.31 48.27 26.76
C SER A 761 4.85 49.11 25.58
N ILE A 762 5.71 48.52 24.75
CA ILE A 762 6.18 49.11 23.49
C ILE A 762 4.98 49.35 22.55
N ILE A 763 4.18 48.31 22.26
CA ILE A 763 3.02 48.42 21.35
C ILE A 763 2.01 49.47 21.84
N LYS A 764 1.70 49.48 23.15
CA LYS A 764 0.81 50.48 23.76
C LYS A 764 1.39 51.89 23.63
N THR A 765 2.69 52.05 23.84
CA THR A 765 3.38 53.36 23.72
C THR A 765 3.33 53.86 22.28
N VAL A 766 3.63 53.01 21.29
CA VAL A 766 3.50 53.35 19.85
C VAL A 766 2.08 53.80 19.53
N LEU A 767 1.05 53.03 19.91
CA LEU A 767 -0.35 53.34 19.57
C LEU A 767 -0.82 54.67 20.17
N VAL A 768 -0.44 54.98 21.41
CA VAL A 768 -0.76 56.26 22.06
C VAL A 768 0.01 57.42 21.41
N GLN A 769 1.33 57.29 21.22
CA GLN A 769 2.18 58.35 20.66
C GLN A 769 1.87 58.66 19.18
N SER A 770 1.48 57.66 18.39
CA SER A 770 1.04 57.81 17.00
C SER A 770 -0.42 58.28 16.84
N ARG A 771 -1.17 58.46 17.95
CA ARG A 771 -2.62 58.72 17.96
C ARG A 771 -3.41 57.69 17.12
N PHE A 772 -3.10 56.41 17.29
CA PHE A 772 -3.69 55.27 16.57
C PHE A 772 -3.54 55.33 15.02
N ARG A 773 -2.58 56.09 14.49
CA ARG A 773 -2.30 56.17 13.04
C ARG A 773 -1.37 55.03 12.59
N ILE A 774 -1.91 53.80 12.59
CA ILE A 774 -1.16 52.54 12.38
C ILE A 774 -0.43 52.49 11.03
N TRP A 775 -0.96 53.15 9.99
CA TRP A 775 -0.47 53.08 8.61
C TRP A 775 0.69 54.04 8.26
N ARG A 776 1.40 54.60 9.25
CA ARG A 776 2.58 55.45 9.00
C ARG A 776 3.83 54.61 8.73
N LYS A 777 4.76 55.12 7.90
CA LYS A 777 6.07 54.48 7.67
C LYS A 777 6.90 54.48 8.97
N ASP A 778 7.03 55.65 9.56
CA ASP A 778 7.73 55.97 10.81
C ASP A 778 6.94 55.55 12.08
N PHE A 779 6.04 54.56 11.98
CA PHE A 779 5.16 54.14 13.07
C PHE A 779 5.95 53.57 14.28
N TRP A 780 6.99 52.77 14.04
CA TRP A 780 7.76 52.14 15.12
C TRP A 780 8.73 53.09 15.83
N ASP A 781 9.15 54.16 15.15
CA ASP A 781 10.11 55.12 15.70
C ASP A 781 9.52 55.92 16.88
N PHE A 782 8.19 55.99 16.99
CA PHE A 782 7.46 56.57 18.13
C PHE A 782 7.70 55.90 19.50
N ALA A 783 8.35 54.71 19.55
CA ALA A 783 8.71 54.05 20.81
C ALA A 783 10.22 53.88 21.06
N ARG A 784 11.06 54.42 20.18
CA ARG A 784 12.52 54.48 20.35
C ARG A 784 12.93 55.48 21.42
N SER A 785 14.13 55.30 21.98
CA SER A 785 14.71 56.19 23.00
C SER A 785 14.64 57.65 22.60
N HIS A 786 15.27 58.02 21.49
CA HIS A 786 15.42 59.41 21.05
C HIS A 786 14.07 60.16 20.90
N HIS A 787 13.00 59.47 20.51
CA HIS A 787 11.67 60.09 20.32
C HIS A 787 10.86 60.21 21.61
N LEU A 788 11.14 59.36 22.60
CA LEU A 788 10.50 59.39 23.92
C LEU A 788 11.24 60.31 24.89
N GLU A 789 12.57 60.36 24.79
CA GLU A 789 13.45 61.31 25.48
C GLU A 789 13.15 62.75 25.07
N SER A 790 12.89 63.01 23.79
CA SER A 790 12.43 64.33 23.31
C SER A 790 11.07 64.78 23.85
N LYS A 791 10.38 63.92 24.63
CA LYS A 791 9.10 64.19 25.31
C LYS A 791 9.19 64.00 26.83
N GLY A 792 10.39 63.82 27.37
CA GLY A 792 10.62 63.64 28.81
C GLY A 792 10.15 62.31 29.38
N VAL A 793 9.92 61.29 28.54
CA VAL A 793 9.43 59.97 28.98
C VAL A 793 10.61 59.01 29.18
N SER A 794 10.91 58.67 30.44
CA SER A 794 11.92 57.64 30.75
C SER A 794 11.40 56.23 30.48
N ILE A 795 12.25 55.36 29.93
CA ILE A 795 11.87 54.02 29.44
C ILE A 795 12.67 52.90 30.11
N LYS A 796 12.13 51.68 30.01
CA LYS A 796 12.72 50.42 30.55
C LYS A 796 13.00 49.38 29.45
N TRP A 797 13.19 49.83 28.21
CA TRP A 797 13.43 48.99 27.04
C TRP A 797 14.46 49.63 26.11
N THR A 798 15.17 48.81 25.35
CA THR A 798 16.18 49.25 24.38
C THR A 798 15.58 49.39 22.98
N ASP A 799 16.25 50.15 22.11
CA ASP A 799 15.88 50.26 20.69
C ASP A 799 15.92 48.90 19.96
N ASP A 800 16.80 47.99 20.36
CA ASP A 800 16.80 46.60 19.88
C ASP A 800 15.52 45.84 20.26
N ALA A 801 14.95 46.08 21.45
CA ALA A 801 13.66 45.49 21.82
C ALA A 801 12.54 46.03 20.92
N VAL A 802 12.54 47.33 20.61
CA VAL A 802 11.58 47.95 19.68
C VAL A 802 11.75 47.38 18.26
N SER A 803 13.00 47.25 17.77
CA SER A 803 13.34 46.63 16.49
C SER A 803 12.86 45.18 16.39
N ASN A 804 13.09 44.37 17.43
CA ASN A 804 12.65 42.98 17.49
C ASN A 804 11.12 42.84 17.54
N VAL A 805 10.42 43.68 18.30
CA VAL A 805 8.94 43.71 18.31
C VAL A 805 8.39 44.15 16.94
N SER A 806 8.96 45.19 16.33
CA SER A 806 8.62 45.64 14.97
C SER A 806 8.75 44.51 13.95
N ARG A 807 9.93 43.87 13.88
CA ARG A 807 10.20 42.75 12.95
C ARG A 807 9.24 41.57 13.16
N THR A 808 8.91 41.25 14.42
CA THR A 808 7.93 40.21 14.76
C THR A 808 6.53 40.57 14.26
N MET A 809 6.09 41.81 14.45
CA MET A 809 4.77 42.26 14.01
C MET A 809 4.66 42.36 12.48
N THR A 810 5.70 42.82 11.78
CA THR A 810 5.75 42.83 10.30
C THR A 810 5.77 41.41 9.71
N ALA A 811 6.29 40.41 10.43
CA ALA A 811 6.11 39.00 10.04
C ALA A 811 4.66 38.51 10.22
N CYS A 812 3.94 39.01 11.23
CA CYS A 812 2.53 38.68 11.48
C CYS A 812 1.56 39.31 10.47
N ASP A 813 1.96 40.36 9.76
CA ASP A 813 1.18 41.03 8.70
C ASP A 813 0.70 40.06 7.61
N ILE A 814 1.51 39.04 7.29
CA ILE A 814 1.21 37.95 6.35
C ILE A 814 0.03 37.09 6.83
N PHE A 815 -0.15 36.93 8.14
CA PHE A 815 -1.13 35.99 8.71
C PHE A 815 -2.58 36.45 8.51
N TRP A 816 -2.84 37.75 8.35
CA TRP A 816 -4.17 38.30 8.07
C TRP A 816 -4.80 37.82 6.76
N PHE A 817 -4.02 37.19 5.88
CA PHE A 817 -4.47 36.61 4.61
C PHE A 817 -4.91 35.13 4.74
N PHE A 818 -4.67 34.49 5.90
CA PHE A 818 -5.05 33.09 6.13
C PHE A 818 -6.53 32.84 6.49
N PRO A 819 -7.30 33.75 7.13
CA PRO A 819 -8.70 33.49 7.45
C PRO A 819 -9.60 33.17 6.24
N ILE A 820 -9.40 33.86 5.11
CA ILE A 820 -10.13 33.61 3.85
C ILE A 820 -9.65 32.30 3.18
N TYR A 821 -8.35 32.01 3.24
CA TYR A 821 -7.80 30.73 2.77
C TYR A 821 -8.42 29.53 3.49
N TYR A 822 -8.61 29.63 4.82
CA TYR A 822 -9.29 28.61 5.61
C TYR A 822 -10.79 28.50 5.27
N LEU A 823 -11.52 29.62 5.10
CA LEU A 823 -12.94 29.63 4.69
C LEU A 823 -13.16 28.97 3.31
N CYS A 824 -12.19 29.08 2.41
CA CYS A 824 -12.21 28.44 1.09
C CYS A 824 -12.05 26.90 1.16
N GLY A 825 -12.00 26.32 2.36
CA GLY A 825 -12.14 24.87 2.60
C GLY A 825 -13.56 24.38 2.84
N GLY A 826 -14.56 25.26 2.74
CA GLY A 826 -15.91 25.00 3.22
C GLY A 826 -16.12 25.59 4.61
N ILE A 827 -17.35 26.03 4.88
CA ILE A 827 -17.72 26.64 6.17
C ILE A 827 -18.32 25.57 7.08
N GLY A 828 -17.87 25.51 8.33
CA GLY A 828 -18.36 24.55 9.33
C GLY A 828 -18.18 23.10 8.88
N SER A 829 -19.28 22.35 8.85
CA SER A 829 -19.33 20.93 8.46
C SER A 829 -19.73 20.71 6.98
N VAL A 830 -19.87 21.77 6.18
CA VAL A 830 -20.51 21.71 4.83
C VAL A 830 -19.84 20.72 3.87
N GLN A 831 -18.56 20.37 4.03
CA GLN A 831 -17.91 19.30 3.25
C GLN A 831 -18.48 17.90 3.56
N ALA A 832 -18.58 17.53 4.85
CA ALA A 832 -19.18 16.26 5.27
C ALA A 832 -20.67 16.20 4.91
N ASN A 833 -21.36 17.35 4.97
CA ASN A 833 -22.80 17.45 4.72
C ASN A 833 -23.11 17.40 3.22
N GLN A 834 -22.26 17.98 2.37
CA GLN A 834 -22.26 17.76 0.92
C GLN A 834 -22.06 16.27 0.60
N GLY A 835 -21.12 15.60 1.28
CA GLY A 835 -20.91 14.16 1.16
C GLY A 835 -22.12 13.31 1.59
N ALA A 836 -22.88 13.74 2.60
CA ALA A 836 -24.11 13.07 3.05
C ALA A 836 -25.26 13.15 2.02
N ALA A 837 -25.21 14.12 1.10
CA ALA A 837 -26.17 14.26 -0.01
C ALA A 837 -25.76 13.47 -1.26
N MET A 838 -24.67 12.70 -1.22
CA MET A 838 -24.16 11.90 -2.34
C MET A 838 -24.35 10.40 -2.10
N ILE A 839 -24.35 9.61 -3.17
CA ILE A 839 -24.41 8.14 -3.07
C ILE A 839 -23.02 7.63 -2.62
N THR A 840 -22.93 7.14 -1.38
CA THR A 840 -21.65 6.72 -0.76
C THR A 840 -21.38 5.22 -0.78
N ASN A 841 -22.36 4.38 -1.14
CA ASN A 841 -22.23 2.92 -1.21
C ASN A 841 -21.68 2.27 0.07
N GLY A 842 -22.13 2.77 1.23
CA GLY A 842 -21.73 2.27 2.54
C GLY A 842 -20.44 2.88 3.12
N VAL A 843 -19.76 3.75 2.38
CA VAL A 843 -18.67 4.58 2.93
C VAL A 843 -19.28 5.71 3.78
N PRO A 844 -18.80 5.98 5.01
CA PRO A 844 -19.24 7.14 5.77
C PRO A 844 -18.76 8.45 5.12
N ASN A 845 -19.64 9.45 5.03
CA ASN A 845 -19.33 10.80 4.53
C ASN A 845 -18.22 11.50 5.33
N ASP A 846 -18.12 11.25 6.64
CA ASP A 846 -17.05 11.78 7.51
C ASP A 846 -15.63 11.34 7.07
N VAL A 847 -15.51 10.30 6.23
CA VAL A 847 -14.21 9.85 5.67
C VAL A 847 -13.62 10.89 4.71
N LEU A 848 -14.43 11.79 4.14
CA LEU A 848 -13.95 12.84 3.23
C LEU A 848 -12.92 13.78 3.89
N ASP A 849 -13.02 14.04 5.19
CA ASP A 849 -12.05 14.86 5.92
C ASP A 849 -10.66 14.19 6.01
N ASN A 850 -10.62 12.85 6.05
CA ASN A 850 -9.37 12.09 6.12
C ASN A 850 -8.53 12.20 4.83
N PHE A 851 -9.14 12.54 3.69
CA PHE A 851 -8.40 12.79 2.45
C PHE A 851 -7.44 13.97 2.57
N ASN A 852 -7.67 14.94 3.46
CA ASN A 852 -6.72 16.02 3.72
C ASN A 852 -5.42 15.49 4.35
N ALA A 853 -5.51 14.54 5.29
CA ALA A 853 -4.35 13.87 5.89
C ALA A 853 -3.63 12.93 4.90
N LEU A 854 -4.39 12.19 4.09
CA LEU A 854 -3.83 11.32 3.05
C LEU A 854 -3.12 12.12 1.94
N THR A 855 -3.72 13.23 1.49
CA THR A 855 -3.09 14.17 0.53
C THR A 855 -1.81 14.74 1.12
N LEU A 856 -1.79 15.10 2.40
CA LEU A 856 -0.58 15.53 3.13
C LEU A 856 0.54 14.48 3.10
N MET A 857 0.22 13.22 3.39
CA MET A 857 1.18 12.11 3.41
C MET A 857 1.83 11.84 2.05
N VAL A 858 1.12 12.10 0.94
CA VAL A 858 1.67 11.98 -0.42
C VAL A 858 2.38 13.27 -0.87
N ALA A 859 1.76 14.43 -0.65
CA ALA A 859 2.26 15.72 -1.14
C ALA A 859 3.55 16.15 -0.45
N VAL A 860 3.69 16.01 0.87
CA VAL A 860 4.88 16.51 1.59
C VAL A 860 6.16 15.79 1.16
N PRO A 861 6.22 14.44 1.06
CA PRO A 861 7.38 13.76 0.49
C PRO A 861 7.59 14.10 -1.00
N THR A 862 6.52 14.19 -1.80
CA THR A 862 6.61 14.50 -3.23
C THR A 862 7.19 15.90 -3.48
N LEU A 863 6.79 16.89 -2.69
CA LEU A 863 7.34 18.24 -2.71
C LEU A 863 8.80 18.27 -2.23
N THR A 864 9.08 17.62 -1.09
CA THR A 864 10.40 17.67 -0.43
C THR A 864 11.50 16.93 -1.20
N PHE A 865 11.20 15.75 -1.76
CA PHE A 865 12.18 14.87 -2.40
C PHE A 865 12.09 14.85 -3.94
N GLY A 866 10.94 15.18 -4.52
CA GLY A 866 10.75 15.28 -5.97
C GLY A 866 10.82 16.70 -6.49
N ILE A 867 9.80 17.51 -6.18
CA ILE A 867 9.55 18.79 -6.85
C ILE A 867 10.59 19.85 -6.48
N TYR A 868 10.87 20.10 -5.20
CA TYR A 868 11.86 21.12 -4.82
C TYR A 868 13.28 20.79 -5.30
N PRO A 869 13.79 19.54 -5.20
CA PRO A 869 15.08 19.18 -5.80
C PRO A 869 15.10 19.34 -7.33
N PHE A 870 13.99 19.05 -8.03
CA PHE A 870 13.88 19.26 -9.47
C PHE A 870 13.88 20.76 -9.86
N MET A 871 13.16 21.61 -9.12
CA MET A 871 13.17 23.07 -9.31
C MET A 871 14.56 23.65 -9.05
N ASN A 872 15.23 23.21 -7.98
CA ASN A 872 16.61 23.62 -7.66
C ASN A 872 17.61 23.18 -8.75
N ARG A 873 17.48 21.97 -9.31
CA ARG A 873 18.28 21.52 -10.47
C ARG A 873 18.08 22.42 -11.71
N ARG A 874 16.88 22.99 -11.88
CA ARG A 874 16.57 23.99 -12.93
C ARG A 874 16.88 25.44 -12.53
N LYS A 875 17.56 25.67 -11.39
CA LYS A 875 17.87 26.99 -10.81
C LYS A 875 16.65 27.88 -10.50
N ILE A 876 15.45 27.30 -10.39
CA ILE A 876 14.20 28.02 -10.08
C ILE A 876 14.08 28.18 -8.56
N GLN A 877 14.42 29.34 -8.02
CA GLN A 877 14.27 29.63 -6.60
C GLN A 877 12.80 29.84 -6.21
N PHE A 878 12.16 28.79 -5.67
CA PHE A 878 10.77 28.86 -5.22
C PHE A 878 10.69 29.42 -3.80
N GLY A 879 10.67 30.76 -3.70
CA GLY A 879 10.64 31.51 -2.43
C GLY A 879 9.36 31.35 -1.60
N PRO A 880 9.36 31.80 -0.32
CA PRO A 880 8.27 31.52 0.63
C PRO A 880 6.92 32.12 0.22
N VAL A 881 6.91 33.34 -0.30
CA VAL A 881 5.69 34.02 -0.74
C VAL A 881 5.14 33.32 -1.98
N SER A 882 6.00 32.87 -2.89
CA SER A 882 5.60 32.08 -4.06
C SER A 882 4.93 30.75 -3.67
N ARG A 883 5.41 30.07 -2.62
CA ARG A 883 4.76 28.86 -2.06
C ARG A 883 3.38 29.15 -1.50
N MET A 884 3.22 30.25 -0.76
CA MET A 884 1.93 30.67 -0.19
C MET A 884 0.93 31.08 -1.29
N THR A 885 1.35 31.91 -2.25
CA THR A 885 0.53 32.31 -3.42
C THR A 885 0.06 31.08 -4.20
N PHE A 886 0.95 30.13 -4.50
CA PHE A 886 0.56 28.91 -5.20
C PHE A 886 -0.45 28.07 -4.39
N GLY A 887 -0.25 27.90 -3.09
CA GLY A 887 -1.21 27.20 -2.23
C GLY A 887 -2.57 27.91 -2.08
N PHE A 888 -2.62 29.25 -2.18
CA PHE A 888 -3.87 30.00 -2.27
C PHE A 888 -4.59 29.78 -3.61
N ILE A 889 -3.85 29.69 -4.73
CA ILE A 889 -4.41 29.31 -6.05
C ILE A 889 -5.03 27.91 -5.97
N LEU A 890 -4.30 26.91 -5.45
CA LEU A 890 -4.84 25.55 -5.30
C LEU A 890 -6.11 25.50 -4.45
N SER A 891 -6.17 26.24 -3.32
CA SER A 891 -7.41 26.25 -2.52
C SER A 891 -8.54 27.04 -3.18
N THR A 892 -8.24 28.01 -4.06
CA THR A 892 -9.25 28.68 -4.89
C THR A 892 -9.88 27.70 -5.88
N LEU A 893 -9.06 26.87 -6.54
CA LEU A 893 -9.52 25.78 -7.40
C LEU A 893 -10.37 24.77 -6.62
N GLY A 894 -9.94 24.38 -5.42
CA GLY A 894 -10.72 23.51 -4.52
C GLY A 894 -12.11 24.09 -4.17
N GLY A 895 -12.21 25.38 -3.87
CA GLY A 895 -13.50 26.06 -3.64
C GLY A 895 -14.39 26.11 -4.89
N ILE A 896 -13.80 26.28 -6.08
CA ILE A 896 -14.51 26.19 -7.36
C ILE A 896 -15.02 24.76 -7.58
N CYS A 897 -14.23 23.72 -7.28
CA CYS A 897 -14.66 22.32 -7.34
C CYS A 897 -15.85 22.05 -6.39
N GLY A 898 -15.78 22.48 -5.13
CA GLY A 898 -16.89 22.35 -4.17
C GLY A 898 -18.17 23.06 -4.64
N THR A 899 -18.02 24.22 -5.31
CA THR A 899 -19.13 24.95 -5.95
C THR A 899 -19.76 24.13 -7.09
N ILE A 900 -18.94 23.51 -7.94
CA ILE A 900 -19.40 22.68 -9.06
C ILE A 900 -20.10 21.42 -8.54
N VAL A 901 -19.54 20.74 -7.54
CA VAL A 901 -20.16 19.55 -6.91
C VAL A 901 -21.51 19.91 -6.30
N GLN A 902 -21.62 20.99 -5.51
CA GLN A 902 -22.90 21.42 -4.96
C GLN A 902 -23.96 21.69 -6.04
N ARG A 903 -23.54 22.31 -7.16
CA ARG A 903 -24.41 22.58 -8.31
C ARG A 903 -24.87 21.30 -9.02
N GLN A 904 -24.10 20.22 -8.99
CA GLN A 904 -24.51 18.93 -9.56
C GLN A 904 -25.41 18.15 -8.57
N VAL A 905 -25.15 18.19 -7.26
CA VAL A 905 -26.03 17.60 -6.22
C VAL A 905 -27.46 18.14 -6.36
N TYR A 906 -27.63 19.47 -6.50
CA TYR A 906 -28.92 20.09 -6.78
C TYR A 906 -29.58 19.69 -8.12
N LYS A 907 -28.81 19.17 -9.08
CA LYS A 907 -29.31 18.76 -10.41
C LYS A 907 -29.59 17.25 -10.52
N GLN A 908 -28.98 16.43 -9.67
CA GLN A 908 -28.96 14.96 -9.81
C GLN A 908 -29.90 14.23 -8.84
N SER A 909 -30.68 14.97 -8.05
CA SER A 909 -31.85 14.40 -7.37
C SER A 909 -33.04 14.38 -8.36
N PRO A 910 -33.54 13.22 -8.84
CA PRO A 910 -33.30 11.86 -8.35
C PRO A 910 -32.70 10.86 -9.38
N SER A 911 -31.44 10.47 -9.17
CA SER A 911 -30.74 9.28 -9.75
C SER A 911 -30.43 9.30 -11.27
N PRO A 912 -29.54 8.42 -11.79
CA PRO A 912 -28.58 7.53 -11.13
C PRO A 912 -27.10 7.85 -11.53
N HIS A 913 -26.19 6.89 -11.28
CA HIS A 913 -24.79 6.75 -11.76
C HIS A 913 -24.07 7.94 -12.46
N HIS A 914 -23.00 8.45 -11.83
CA HIS A 914 -21.59 8.33 -12.28
C HIS A 914 -20.68 9.22 -11.41
N HIS A 915 -19.54 8.69 -10.96
CA HIS A 915 -18.60 9.39 -10.08
C HIS A 915 -17.30 9.76 -10.81
N SER A 916 -16.87 11.01 -10.67
CA SER A 916 -15.48 11.43 -10.94
C SER A 916 -14.99 12.33 -9.79
N TRP A 917 -13.69 12.29 -9.51
CA TRP A 917 -13.09 12.78 -8.27
C TRP A 917 -11.89 13.68 -8.57
N CYS A 918 -11.79 14.78 -7.83
CA CYS A 918 -10.63 15.69 -7.86
C CYS A 918 -10.02 15.77 -6.46
N VAL A 919 -8.69 15.66 -6.37
CA VAL A 919 -7.93 15.76 -5.12
C VAL A 919 -6.86 16.82 -5.30
N GLU A 920 -6.97 17.94 -4.58
CA GLU A 920 -5.92 18.95 -4.61
C GLU A 920 -5.93 19.81 -3.33
N ARG A 921 -4.86 19.72 -2.52
CA ARG A 921 -4.60 20.68 -1.43
C ARG A 921 -3.19 20.57 -0.84
N MET A 922 -2.86 21.63 -0.09
CA MET A 922 -1.75 21.77 0.87
C MET A 922 -0.39 22.27 0.33
N LEU A 923 -0.03 23.51 0.71
CA LEU A 923 1.35 24.04 0.66
C LEU A 923 1.61 25.17 1.68
N CYS A 924 0.60 25.98 2.04
CA CYS A 924 0.80 27.20 2.84
C CYS A 924 1.24 26.97 4.29
N ASN A 925 0.61 26.03 5.02
CA ASN A 925 0.73 25.99 6.49
C ASN A 925 2.16 25.70 6.97
N VAL A 926 2.88 24.79 6.32
CA VAL A 926 4.25 24.40 6.74
C VAL A 926 5.19 25.61 6.70
N THR A 927 5.14 26.39 5.62
CA THR A 927 5.97 27.60 5.45
C THR A 927 5.61 28.70 6.46
N ALA A 928 4.33 28.82 6.86
CA ALA A 928 3.90 29.83 7.82
C ALA A 928 4.47 29.61 9.23
N TYR A 929 4.49 28.36 9.73
CA TYR A 929 5.10 28.04 11.03
C TYR A 929 6.63 28.24 11.03
N GLU A 930 7.30 27.94 9.92
CA GLU A 930 8.75 28.12 9.76
C GLU A 930 9.13 29.61 9.86
N VAL A 931 8.39 30.50 9.19
CA VAL A 931 8.55 31.97 9.29
C VAL A 931 8.20 32.48 10.70
N ALA A 932 7.13 31.97 11.33
CA ALA A 932 6.72 32.37 12.68
C ALA A 932 7.77 32.03 13.75
N TYR A 933 8.39 30.85 13.65
CA TYR A 933 9.40 30.39 14.60
C TYR A 933 10.78 31.03 14.39
N SER A 934 11.20 31.20 13.13
CA SER A 934 12.50 31.81 12.79
C SER A 934 12.56 33.30 13.17
N ARG A 935 11.53 34.08 12.85
CA ARG A 935 11.48 35.54 13.09
C ARG A 935 11.07 35.96 14.52
N SER A 936 10.89 35.03 15.47
CA SER A 936 10.42 35.36 16.84
C SER A 936 11.50 35.27 17.96
N PRO A 937 11.58 36.26 18.86
CA PRO A 937 12.47 36.24 20.03
C PRO A 937 12.22 35.04 20.95
N LYS A 938 13.31 34.53 21.56
CA LYS A 938 13.35 33.26 22.31
C LYS A 938 12.28 33.14 23.41
N SER A 939 11.92 34.26 24.04
CA SER A 939 11.01 34.38 25.19
C SER A 939 9.52 34.44 24.84
N ILE A 940 9.13 34.66 23.56
CA ILE A 940 7.72 34.82 23.16
C ILE A 940 7.26 33.86 22.04
N ARG A 941 8.05 32.82 21.72
CA ARG A 941 7.83 31.93 20.57
C ARG A 941 6.50 31.17 20.61
N SER A 942 6.04 30.72 21.77
CA SER A 942 4.76 30.02 21.91
C SER A 942 3.60 30.96 21.62
N THR A 943 3.71 32.22 22.06
CA THR A 943 2.71 33.28 21.81
C THR A 943 2.65 33.67 20.33
N VAL A 944 3.78 33.86 19.64
CA VAL A 944 3.78 34.15 18.19
C VAL A 944 3.20 32.97 17.38
N THR A 945 3.48 31.73 17.80
CA THR A 945 2.87 30.52 17.24
C THR A 945 1.35 30.49 17.48
N ALA A 946 0.90 30.93 18.65
CA ALA A 946 -0.53 31.07 18.98
C ALA A 946 -1.22 32.17 18.16
N SER A 947 -0.55 33.28 17.84
CA SER A 947 -1.08 34.33 16.96
C SER A 947 -1.31 33.84 15.52
N PHE A 948 -0.53 32.87 15.03
CA PHE A 948 -0.82 32.21 13.76
C PHE A 948 -2.03 31.26 13.87
N LEU A 949 -2.09 30.43 14.93
CA LEU A 949 -3.24 29.56 15.22
C LEU A 949 -4.56 30.34 15.30
N PHE A 950 -4.54 31.55 15.86
CA PHE A 950 -5.69 32.45 15.97
C PHE A 950 -6.31 32.84 14.62
N MET A 951 -5.59 32.77 13.50
CA MET A 951 -6.18 33.01 12.17
C MET A 951 -7.21 31.95 11.78
N SER A 952 -7.06 30.71 12.28
CA SER A 952 -8.09 29.68 12.15
C SER A 952 -9.29 29.93 13.06
N ALA A 953 -9.11 30.62 14.19
CA ALA A 953 -10.22 31.10 15.00
C ALA A 953 -10.97 32.26 14.33
N LEU A 954 -10.28 33.25 13.78
CA LEU A 954 -10.92 34.32 12.99
C LEU A 954 -11.70 33.77 11.79
N SER A 955 -11.15 32.77 11.10
CA SER A 955 -11.88 32.02 10.06
C SER A 955 -13.15 31.35 10.61
N SER A 956 -13.06 30.69 11.76
CA SER A 956 -14.21 30.03 12.41
C SER A 956 -15.29 31.05 12.83
N ALA A 957 -14.90 32.22 13.36
CA ALA A 957 -15.81 33.29 13.75
C ALA A 957 -16.50 33.96 12.54
N LEU A 958 -15.79 34.13 11.42
CA LEU A 958 -16.40 34.55 10.16
C LEU A 958 -17.36 33.48 9.62
N GLY A 959 -17.05 32.20 9.81
CA GLY A 959 -17.96 31.09 9.52
C GLY A 959 -19.25 31.15 10.36
N GLU A 960 -19.13 31.43 11.68
CA GLU A 960 -20.26 31.56 12.60
C GLU A 960 -21.24 32.66 12.15
N ILE A 961 -20.71 33.81 11.73
CA ILE A 961 -21.49 34.94 11.19
C ILE A 961 -22.27 34.54 9.91
N LEU A 962 -21.77 33.55 9.16
CA LEU A 962 -22.37 33.09 7.90
C LEU A 962 -23.34 31.89 8.07
N ILE A 963 -23.54 31.38 9.28
CA ILE A 963 -24.50 30.29 9.57
C ILE A 963 -25.94 30.59 9.09
N PRO A 964 -26.49 31.82 9.17
CA PRO A 964 -27.84 32.12 8.64
C PRO A 964 -28.00 31.90 7.12
N VAL A 965 -26.88 31.85 6.39
CA VAL A 965 -26.80 31.54 4.95
C VAL A 965 -26.62 30.04 4.69
N THR A 966 -26.33 29.25 5.74
CA THR A 966 -26.16 27.79 5.69
C THR A 966 -27.53 27.09 5.68
N LYS A 967 -28.25 27.27 4.58
CA LYS A 967 -29.57 26.69 4.28
C LYS A 967 -29.81 26.66 2.77
N ASP A 968 -30.66 25.76 2.29
CA ASP A 968 -31.08 25.77 0.88
C ASP A 968 -31.82 27.05 0.50
N PRO A 969 -31.73 27.51 -0.77
CA PRO A 969 -30.87 26.99 -1.85
C PRO A 969 -29.43 27.55 -1.82
N TRP A 970 -29.01 28.23 -0.75
CA TRP A 970 -27.81 29.08 -0.74
C TRP A 970 -26.46 28.33 -0.64
N LEU A 971 -26.46 27.00 -0.47
CA LEU A 971 -25.23 26.20 -0.27
C LEU A 971 -24.18 26.34 -1.39
N ILE A 972 -24.57 26.68 -2.62
CA ILE A 972 -23.62 26.98 -3.72
C ILE A 972 -22.75 28.21 -3.38
N TRP A 973 -23.34 29.26 -2.79
CA TRP A 973 -22.63 30.50 -2.47
C TRP A 973 -21.63 30.36 -1.32
N ILE A 974 -21.84 29.37 -0.45
CA ILE A 974 -20.92 29.02 0.65
C ILE A 974 -19.55 28.57 0.12
N TRP A 975 -19.52 27.95 -1.07
CA TRP A 975 -18.28 27.60 -1.77
C TRP A 975 -17.81 28.73 -2.70
N ALA A 976 -18.72 29.34 -3.45
CA ALA A 976 -18.38 30.33 -4.46
C ALA A 976 -17.81 31.64 -3.89
N ALA A 977 -18.42 32.19 -2.83
CA ALA A 977 -18.02 33.50 -2.30
C ALA A 977 -16.63 33.49 -1.64
N PRO A 978 -16.25 32.49 -0.81
CA PRO A 978 -14.88 32.36 -0.32
C PRO A 978 -13.84 32.13 -1.44
N ALA A 979 -14.19 31.41 -2.51
CA ALA A 979 -13.30 31.21 -3.65
C ALA A 979 -13.03 32.53 -4.41
N ILE A 980 -14.07 33.31 -4.70
CA ILE A 980 -13.94 34.64 -5.32
C ILE A 980 -13.12 35.59 -4.43
N ALA A 981 -13.39 35.59 -3.12
CA ALA A 981 -12.65 36.39 -2.16
C ALA A 981 -11.16 35.97 -2.08
N LEU A 982 -10.86 34.66 -2.06
CA LEU A 982 -9.49 34.16 -2.05
C LEU A 982 -8.74 34.49 -3.34
N PHE A 983 -9.39 34.42 -4.50
CA PHE A 983 -8.80 34.79 -5.79
C PHE A 983 -8.33 36.26 -5.78
N LEU A 984 -9.23 37.18 -5.43
CA LEU A 984 -8.91 38.62 -5.33
C LEU A 984 -7.84 38.90 -4.27
N GLN A 985 -7.95 38.25 -3.11
CA GLN A 985 -6.95 38.33 -2.05
C GLN A 985 -5.56 37.86 -2.51
N THR A 986 -5.47 36.80 -3.33
CA THR A 986 -4.20 36.23 -3.80
C THR A 986 -3.44 37.20 -4.69
N ILE A 987 -4.15 37.98 -5.52
CA ILE A 987 -3.56 39.05 -6.35
C ILE A 987 -2.96 40.15 -5.47
N ILE A 988 -3.73 40.60 -4.47
CA ILE A 988 -3.29 41.64 -3.50
C ILE A 988 -2.08 41.16 -2.69
N PHE A 989 -2.12 39.93 -2.20
CA PHE A 989 -1.05 39.28 -1.42
C PHE A 989 0.26 39.23 -2.22
N TRP A 990 0.20 38.75 -3.47
CA TRP A 990 1.38 38.69 -4.34
C TRP A 990 1.99 40.08 -4.59
N TYR A 991 1.16 41.07 -4.93
CA TYR A 991 1.66 42.42 -5.17
C TYR A 991 2.32 43.05 -3.93
N ARG A 992 1.71 42.86 -2.74
CA ARG A 992 2.23 43.39 -1.47
C ARG A 992 3.54 42.73 -1.06
N PHE A 993 3.64 41.39 -1.08
CA PHE A 993 4.73 40.67 -0.40
C PHE A 993 5.81 40.08 -1.30
N ARG A 994 5.70 40.13 -2.64
CA ARG A 994 6.70 39.54 -3.58
C ARG A 994 8.17 39.90 -3.33
N HIS A 995 8.44 41.03 -2.66
CA HIS A 995 9.80 41.45 -2.30
C HIS A 995 10.47 40.54 -1.25
N ILE A 996 9.69 39.97 -0.32
CA ILE A 996 10.19 39.12 0.79
C ILE A 996 10.82 37.81 0.27
N ASN A 997 10.51 37.39 -0.96
CA ASN A 997 11.18 36.25 -1.61
C ASN A 997 12.70 36.44 -1.76
N ASN A 998 13.20 37.68 -1.73
CA ASN A 998 14.60 38.03 -1.96
C ASN A 998 15.35 38.40 -0.66
N GLU A 999 14.69 38.38 0.50
CA GLU A 999 15.30 38.68 1.80
C GLU A 999 16.10 37.48 2.33
N ILE A 1000 17.34 37.70 2.78
CA ILE A 1000 18.16 36.66 3.42
C ILE A 1000 17.70 36.43 4.87
N TYR A 1001 17.72 35.18 5.32
CA TYR A 1001 17.34 34.79 6.68
C TYR A 1001 18.45 35.13 7.69
N VAL A 1002 18.30 36.26 8.38
CA VAL A 1002 19.14 36.65 9.52
C VAL A 1002 18.47 36.24 10.82
N THR A 1003 19.16 35.48 11.68
CA THR A 1003 18.59 34.93 12.93
C THR A 1003 19.32 35.32 14.20
N THR A 1004 20.49 35.97 14.11
CA THR A 1004 21.23 36.49 15.27
C THR A 1004 21.72 37.92 15.03
N THR A 1005 21.92 38.69 16.10
CA THR A 1005 22.47 40.06 16.03
C THR A 1005 23.94 40.11 15.59
N ALA A 1006 24.69 39.00 15.73
CA ALA A 1006 26.08 38.89 15.28
C ALA A 1006 26.22 39.11 13.75
N ASP A 1007 25.28 38.54 12.99
CA ASP A 1007 25.22 38.64 11.53
C ASP A 1007 25.07 40.12 11.08
N VAL A 1008 24.33 40.92 11.84
CA VAL A 1008 24.09 42.36 11.57
C VAL A 1008 25.34 43.21 11.81
N THR A 1009 26.19 42.85 12.78
CA THR A 1009 27.51 43.48 12.96
C THR A 1009 28.46 43.16 11.81
N GLU A 1010 28.43 41.94 11.27
CA GLU A 1010 29.21 41.59 10.07
C GLU A 1010 28.70 42.27 8.80
N GLU A 1011 27.38 42.39 8.62
CA GLU A 1011 26.79 43.02 7.45
C GLU A 1011 27.08 44.53 7.43
N LYS A 1012 26.96 45.22 8.58
CA LYS A 1012 27.42 46.62 8.73
C LYS A 1012 28.93 46.80 8.53
N ALA A 1013 29.75 45.84 8.95
CA ALA A 1013 31.19 45.88 8.70
C ALA A 1013 31.56 45.69 7.22
N LYS A 1014 30.67 45.09 6.41
CA LYS A 1014 30.84 44.91 4.95
C LYS A 1014 30.32 46.13 4.16
N ASP A 1015 29.25 46.77 4.62
CA ASP A 1015 28.63 47.96 3.99
C ASP A 1015 29.31 49.31 4.34
N GLY A 1016 30.44 49.30 5.05
CA GLY A 1016 31.35 50.45 5.21
C GLY A 1016 30.77 51.68 5.93
N THR A 1017 29.57 51.60 6.49
CA THR A 1017 28.83 52.72 7.08
C THR A 1017 29.05 52.80 8.59
N SER A 1018 30.14 53.46 8.98
CA SER A 1018 30.40 53.85 10.36
C SER A 1018 29.39 54.89 10.86
N VAL A 1019 28.90 54.67 12.09
CA VAL A 1019 28.21 55.64 12.96
C VAL A 1019 28.78 55.46 14.36
#